data_AF-A0A8C9CCH9-F1
#
_entry.id   AF-A0A8C9CCH9-F1
#
_cell.length_a   1.000
_cell.length_b   1.000
_cell.length_c   1.000
_cell.angle_alpha   90.00
_cell.angle_beta   90.00
_cell.angle_gamma   90.00
#
_symmetry.space_group_name_H-M   'P 1'
#
loop_
_entity.id
_entity.type
_entity.pdbx_description
1 polymer ?
#
loop_
_entity_poly.entity_id
_entity_poly.type
_entity_poly.pdbx_seq_one_letter_code
_entity_poly.pdbx_strand_id
1 'polypeptide(L)'
;MPSEGRCWETLQALRRSDKGRICYHRDWLLRGEDVLEECMSLPKLSSYSGWVVDHVLPNMQENPPPSETSTSPRSTSALGQPSFVPKSPVRDPAFSPASSATPDGTKDKYESQHTEPMVLQSSQGIKVEGCIRMYELLHRMKGEEGLRQWQEEQERQARALSEMASEQLKRFDERKELKHHKEFQDLREVMEKSSREALGQQEKLKAEHHHRAKILNLKLREAEQQRLKHVERERLRKEEGQIRLRNLYALQEEVLHLSQQLDAADQRRDLPRVDLSAFRTRGNQLCGLISGIIRATSENGFPTAEEQAVAERALQEMRDLLVNLQQEIARACEDRRRQDEEEAQVNRQESQVQQGPEVRKEPPASRQGPGGKLNEDLQVKVQDSTMQWYQQLQEASSQCVLAFEGLSNSKDSQAKKIKMDLQKAATIPVSQISTIAGSKLKEIFDKIHSLLSGKPVQSGGRSVSVTLNPQGLDFVQYKLAEKFVKQGEEEVASHHEAAFPIAVVASGIWELHPRVGDLILAHLHKKCPYSVPFYPAFKEGMALEDYQRMLGYKVMDCRVEQQDSFLKRMSGMIRLYAAIIQLRWPYGNRQEVCGNALMKQYQVQFWKMILLIKEDYFPRIEAITSSGQMGSFIRLKQFLEKCLQHKEIPVPKGFLTSSFWRS
;
A
#
# COMPACT_ATOMS: atom_id res chain seq x y z
N MET A 1 0.15 -25.11 45.05
CA MET A 1 -0.54 -23.85 44.71
C MET A 1 -1.71 -24.18 43.78
N PRO A 2 -2.96 -23.78 44.09
CA PRO A 2 -4.14 -24.21 43.35
C PRO A 2 -4.53 -23.21 42.25
N SER A 3 -4.17 -23.51 40.99
CA SER A 3 -4.59 -22.71 39.82
C SER A 3 -5.24 -23.53 38.69
N GLU A 4 -5.09 -24.85 38.69
CA GLU A 4 -5.52 -25.72 37.58
C GLU A 4 -7.06 -25.85 37.46
N GLY A 5 -7.81 -25.68 38.54
CA GLY A 5 -9.28 -25.84 38.55
C GLY A 5 -10.05 -24.75 37.77
N ARG A 6 -9.64 -23.48 37.90
CA ARG A 6 -10.44 -22.33 37.43
C ARG A 6 -10.60 -22.25 35.90
N CYS A 7 -9.69 -22.87 35.15
CA CYS A 7 -9.78 -22.93 33.69
C CYS A 7 -10.94 -23.84 33.21
N TRP A 8 -11.19 -24.95 33.92
CA TRP A 8 -12.31 -25.84 33.60
C TRP A 8 -13.66 -25.23 33.96
N GLU A 9 -13.75 -24.52 35.09
CA GLU A 9 -14.95 -23.76 35.48
C GLU A 9 -15.30 -22.72 34.40
N THR A 10 -14.29 -21.99 33.91
CA THR A 10 -14.48 -20.99 32.84
C THR A 10 -14.96 -21.62 31.52
N LEU A 11 -14.41 -22.77 31.13
CA LEU A 11 -14.84 -23.49 29.92
C LEU A 11 -16.23 -24.14 30.07
N GLN A 12 -16.60 -24.62 31.26
CA GLN A 12 -17.97 -25.06 31.54
C GLN A 12 -18.95 -23.89 31.57
N ALA A 13 -18.58 -22.75 32.15
CA ALA A 13 -19.40 -21.53 32.13
C ALA A 13 -19.64 -21.04 30.70
N LEU A 14 -18.61 -21.04 29.84
CA LEU A 14 -18.75 -20.73 28.41
C LEU A 14 -19.71 -21.71 27.71
N ARG A 15 -19.57 -23.04 27.91
CA ARG A 15 -20.51 -24.05 27.37
C ARG A 15 -21.94 -23.92 27.91
N ARG A 16 -22.12 -23.45 29.14
CA ARG A 16 -23.44 -23.24 29.76
C ARG A 16 -24.06 -21.89 29.39
N SER A 17 -23.25 -20.92 28.95
CA SER A 17 -23.72 -19.62 28.46
C SER A 17 -24.50 -19.76 27.16
N ASP A 18 -25.39 -18.82 26.88
CA ASP A 18 -26.24 -18.87 25.68
C ASP A 18 -25.45 -18.73 24.37
N LYS A 19 -24.23 -18.19 24.43
CA LYS A 19 -23.28 -18.18 23.31
C LYS A 19 -22.58 -19.53 23.08
N GLY A 20 -22.50 -20.39 24.09
CA GLY A 20 -21.92 -21.74 23.98
C GLY A 20 -22.94 -22.85 23.75
N ARG A 21 -24.23 -22.55 23.81
CA ARG A 21 -25.35 -23.48 23.51
C ARG A 21 -25.72 -23.57 22.02
N ILE A 22 -24.93 -22.96 21.13
CA ILE A 22 -25.04 -23.16 19.68
C ILE A 22 -24.58 -24.60 19.37
N CYS A 23 -25.41 -25.37 18.63
CA CYS A 23 -25.12 -26.77 18.36
C CYS A 23 -24.08 -26.93 17.24
N TYR A 24 -22.82 -27.23 17.60
CA TYR A 24 -21.73 -27.40 16.64
C TYR A 24 -21.72 -28.83 16.06
N HIS A 25 -22.27 -29.02 14.86
CA HIS A 25 -22.15 -30.27 14.12
C HIS A 25 -20.69 -30.52 13.70
N ARG A 26 -20.05 -31.50 14.36
CA ARG A 26 -18.61 -31.80 14.21
C ARG A 26 -18.26 -32.44 12.87
N ASP A 27 -19.24 -33.04 12.19
CA ASP A 27 -19.06 -33.97 11.07
C ASP A 27 -19.45 -33.35 9.71
N TRP A 28 -19.53 -32.02 9.61
CA TRP A 28 -20.02 -31.29 8.44
C TRP A 28 -19.31 -31.63 7.11
N LEU A 29 -18.00 -31.89 7.16
CA LEU A 29 -17.19 -32.24 5.99
C LEU A 29 -17.63 -33.51 5.25
N LEU A 30 -18.49 -34.34 5.85
CA LEU A 30 -19.02 -35.56 5.23
C LEU A 30 -20.35 -35.33 4.47
N ARG A 31 -20.99 -34.15 4.57
CA ARG A 31 -22.38 -33.96 4.11
C ARG A 31 -22.56 -33.19 2.78
N GLY A 32 -21.55 -32.43 2.34
CA GLY A 32 -21.49 -31.89 0.97
C GLY A 32 -22.52 -30.80 0.58
N GLU A 33 -23.19 -30.18 1.55
CA GLU A 33 -24.22 -29.15 1.33
C GLU A 33 -23.62 -27.74 1.09
N ASP A 34 -24.28 -26.92 0.26
CA ASP A 34 -23.71 -25.65 -0.25
C ASP A 34 -23.92 -24.46 0.69
N VAL A 35 -22.84 -24.13 1.42
CA VAL A 35 -22.77 -23.10 2.48
C VAL A 35 -23.18 -21.68 2.02
N LEU A 36 -23.16 -21.36 0.73
CA LEU A 36 -23.60 -20.03 0.27
C LEU A 36 -25.12 -19.83 0.31
N GLU A 37 -25.93 -20.87 0.18
CA GLU A 37 -27.39 -20.72 0.05
C GLU A 37 -28.02 -20.17 1.35
N GLU A 38 -27.60 -20.65 2.52
CA GLU A 38 -28.01 -20.06 3.80
C GLU A 38 -27.55 -18.60 3.96
N CYS A 39 -26.32 -18.29 3.51
CA CYS A 39 -25.74 -16.95 3.64
C CYS A 39 -26.40 -15.92 2.71
N MET A 40 -26.93 -16.36 1.57
CA MET A 40 -27.67 -15.53 0.60
C MET A 40 -29.17 -15.44 0.93
N SER A 41 -29.66 -16.21 1.90
CA SER A 41 -31.06 -16.16 2.32
C SER A 41 -31.36 -14.94 3.20
N LEU A 42 -32.47 -14.26 2.94
CA LEU A 42 -32.98 -13.18 3.80
C LEU A 42 -33.15 -13.70 5.24
N PRO A 43 -32.79 -12.92 6.28
CA PRO A 43 -32.90 -13.35 7.66
C PRO A 43 -34.37 -13.62 8.00
N LYS A 44 -34.73 -14.91 8.05
CA LYS A 44 -36.08 -15.35 8.43
C LYS A 44 -36.37 -14.86 9.84
N LEU A 45 -37.31 -13.93 9.97
CA LEU A 45 -37.84 -13.51 11.26
C LEU A 45 -38.30 -14.75 12.04
N SER A 46 -38.00 -14.78 13.34
CA SER A 46 -38.51 -15.82 14.24
C SER A 46 -40.04 -15.91 14.12
N SER A 47 -40.62 -17.10 14.23
CA SER A 47 -42.07 -17.28 14.29
C SER A 47 -42.74 -16.49 15.44
N TYR A 48 -41.96 -16.12 16.46
CA TYR A 48 -42.39 -15.23 17.54
C TYR A 48 -42.58 -13.76 17.11
N SER A 49 -42.00 -13.34 15.99
CA SER A 49 -42.03 -11.94 15.52
C SER A 49 -43.40 -11.54 14.96
N GLY A 50 -44.12 -12.47 14.32
CA GLY A 50 -45.45 -12.21 13.77
C GLY A 50 -46.46 -11.85 14.88
N TRP A 51 -46.41 -12.58 16.00
CA TRP A 51 -47.27 -12.35 17.15
C TRP A 51 -47.20 -10.91 17.68
N VAL A 52 -46.01 -10.28 17.63
CA VAL A 52 -45.80 -8.90 18.06
C VAL A 52 -46.45 -7.90 17.09
N VAL A 53 -46.41 -8.17 15.77
CA VAL A 53 -47.05 -7.30 14.77
C VAL A 53 -48.57 -7.34 14.93
N ASP A 54 -49.15 -8.53 15.11
CA ASP A 54 -50.61 -8.73 15.22
C ASP A 54 -51.23 -8.12 16.49
N HIS A 55 -50.44 -7.87 17.55
CA HIS A 55 -50.96 -7.48 18.88
C HIS A 55 -50.49 -6.11 19.40
N VAL A 56 -49.63 -5.38 18.67
CA VAL A 56 -49.07 -4.09 19.14
C VAL A 56 -49.49 -2.88 18.29
N LEU A 57 -50.10 -3.09 17.11
CA LEU A 57 -50.52 -2.01 16.20
C LEU A 57 -52.05 -1.95 15.95
N PRO A 58 -52.85 -1.46 16.90
CA PRO A 58 -54.24 -1.11 16.64
C PRO A 58 -54.34 0.20 15.84
N ASN A 59 -55.12 0.17 14.75
CA ASN A 59 -55.51 1.30 13.88
C ASN A 59 -54.38 2.12 13.21
N MET A 60 -54.16 1.83 11.93
CA MET A 60 -54.16 2.87 10.89
C MET A 60 -55.19 2.48 9.82
N GLN A 61 -56.09 3.39 9.49
CA GLN A 61 -57.27 3.15 8.64
C GLN A 61 -57.20 4.06 7.42
N GLU A 62 -57.17 3.48 6.21
CA GLU A 62 -57.41 4.23 4.96
C GLU A 62 -58.12 3.36 3.92
N ASN A 63 -58.72 4.00 2.91
CA ASN A 63 -59.98 3.52 2.32
C ASN A 63 -59.85 2.74 0.99
N PRO A 64 -60.77 1.80 0.70
CA PRO A 64 -60.87 1.10 -0.59
C PRO A 64 -61.83 1.78 -1.58
N PRO A 65 -61.58 1.62 -2.89
CA PRO A 65 -62.66 1.52 -3.88
C PRO A 65 -62.37 0.47 -5.00
N PRO A 66 -63.36 0.11 -5.85
CA PRO A 66 -64.68 -0.37 -5.47
C PRO A 66 -65.07 -1.71 -6.19
N SER A 67 -66.19 -2.26 -5.74
CA SER A 67 -66.93 -3.46 -6.17
C SER A 67 -66.98 -3.81 -7.68
N GLU A 68 -67.11 -5.11 -7.96
CA GLU A 68 -68.16 -5.57 -8.90
C GLU A 68 -68.76 -6.95 -8.53
N THR A 69 -70.07 -7.08 -8.77
CA THR A 69 -70.92 -8.30 -8.90
C THR A 69 -70.72 -9.55 -8.01
N SER A 70 -71.59 -9.66 -6.99
CA SER A 70 -72.59 -10.74 -6.77
C SER A 70 -72.23 -12.21 -7.09
N THR A 71 -72.56 -13.19 -6.24
CA THR A 71 -73.96 -13.47 -5.82
C THR A 71 -74.06 -14.27 -4.51
N SER A 72 -75.10 -14.01 -3.72
CA SER A 72 -75.58 -14.81 -2.59
C SER A 72 -77.12 -15.00 -2.77
N PRO A 73 -77.80 -16.02 -2.20
CA PRO A 73 -78.10 -15.97 -0.75
C PRO A 73 -78.39 -17.31 -0.01
N ARG A 74 -78.48 -17.21 1.34
CA ARG A 74 -79.49 -17.88 2.21
C ARG A 74 -79.43 -19.43 2.45
N SER A 75 -79.78 -19.99 3.61
CA SER A 75 -80.14 -19.44 4.95
C SER A 75 -79.82 -20.43 6.11
N THR A 76 -79.71 -19.90 7.34
CA THR A 76 -80.29 -20.36 8.66
C THR A 76 -80.80 -21.81 8.84
N SER A 77 -80.68 -22.48 10.00
CA SER A 77 -80.14 -22.12 11.35
C SER A 77 -80.29 -23.26 12.39
N ALA A 78 -79.60 -23.14 13.54
CA ALA A 78 -79.94 -23.74 14.87
C ALA A 78 -79.69 -25.27 15.07
N LEU A 79 -79.35 -25.81 16.26
CA LEU A 79 -79.04 -25.22 17.60
C LEU A 79 -78.11 -26.18 18.43
N GLY A 80 -77.42 -25.64 19.46
CA GLY A 80 -76.72 -26.39 20.55
C GLY A 80 -75.21 -26.62 20.31
N GLN A 81 -74.22 -26.06 21.03
CA GLN A 81 -73.91 -25.92 22.49
C GLN A 81 -73.41 -27.22 23.19
N PRO A 82 -72.48 -27.14 24.19
CA PRO A 82 -71.34 -26.20 24.34
C PRO A 82 -70.03 -26.81 24.98
N SER A 83 -69.03 -25.93 25.21
CA SER A 83 -68.05 -25.90 26.35
C SER A 83 -66.85 -26.88 26.52
N PHE A 84 -65.64 -26.28 26.46
CA PHE A 84 -64.41 -26.41 27.33
C PHE A 84 -63.83 -27.80 27.76
N VAL A 85 -62.59 -28.23 27.41
CA VAL A 85 -61.22 -27.73 27.81
C VAL A 85 -61.02 -27.74 29.34
N PRO A 86 -59.98 -28.38 30.00
CA PRO A 86 -58.52 -28.38 29.62
C PRO A 86 -57.56 -29.58 30.00
N LYS A 87 -56.37 -29.60 29.36
CA LYS A 87 -54.97 -29.89 29.86
C LYS A 87 -54.51 -31.26 30.51
N SER A 88 -53.54 -31.89 29.81
CA SER A 88 -52.24 -32.48 30.32
C SER A 88 -52.26 -33.76 31.20
N PRO A 89 -51.14 -34.46 31.54
CA PRO A 89 -49.71 -34.28 31.16
C PRO A 89 -48.87 -35.54 30.73
N VAL A 90 -47.76 -35.29 30.02
CA VAL A 90 -46.38 -35.88 30.11
C VAL A 90 -46.14 -37.33 30.64
N ARG A 91 -45.50 -38.21 29.83
CA ARG A 91 -44.20 -38.87 30.14
C ARG A 91 -43.50 -39.54 28.95
N ASP A 92 -42.22 -39.87 29.14
CA ASP A 92 -41.23 -40.30 28.14
C ASP A 92 -41.24 -41.82 27.84
N PRO A 93 -40.81 -42.24 26.64
CA PRO A 93 -40.28 -43.58 26.37
C PRO A 93 -38.77 -43.55 26.06
N ALA A 94 -37.95 -44.17 26.90
CA ALA A 94 -36.54 -44.43 26.61
C ALA A 94 -36.33 -45.92 26.29
N PHE A 95 -36.01 -46.23 25.03
CA PHE A 95 -35.59 -47.57 24.61
C PHE A 95 -34.37 -47.48 23.68
N SER A 96 -33.36 -48.30 23.95
CA SER A 96 -32.28 -48.62 23.01
C SER A 96 -32.50 -50.04 22.47
N PRO A 97 -32.10 -50.34 21.23
CA PRO A 97 -32.45 -51.59 20.56
C PRO A 97 -31.52 -52.75 20.93
N ALA A 98 -32.04 -53.98 20.82
CA ALA A 98 -31.25 -55.21 20.73
C ALA A 98 -31.84 -56.09 19.62
N SER A 99 -30.97 -56.82 18.91
CA SER A 99 -31.31 -57.44 17.62
C SER A 99 -31.81 -58.88 17.71
N SER A 100 -32.43 -59.32 16.61
CA SER A 100 -32.82 -60.70 16.28
C SER A 100 -31.70 -61.75 16.43
N ALA A 101 -32.07 -62.92 16.96
CA ALA A 101 -31.45 -64.20 16.62
C ALA A 101 -32.50 -65.34 16.72
N THR A 102 -32.30 -66.42 15.95
CA THR A 102 -33.21 -67.57 15.82
C THR A 102 -33.01 -68.65 16.90
N PRO A 103 -33.97 -69.57 17.09
CA PRO A 103 -34.00 -70.49 18.23
C PRO A 103 -33.33 -71.85 17.97
N ASP A 104 -32.85 -72.49 19.05
CA ASP A 104 -33.03 -73.92 19.35
C ASP A 104 -32.66 -74.17 20.84
N GLY A 105 -32.80 -75.40 21.38
CA GLY A 105 -31.80 -75.86 22.35
C GLY A 105 -32.19 -76.47 23.71
N THR A 106 -33.43 -76.92 23.96
CA THR A 106 -33.83 -77.89 25.03
C THR A 106 -33.52 -77.65 26.53
N LYS A 107 -34.48 -78.06 27.38
CA LYS A 107 -34.44 -78.19 28.86
C LYS A 107 -34.45 -76.85 29.62
N ASP A 108 -35.05 -76.74 30.80
CA ASP A 108 -35.43 -77.80 31.76
C ASP A 108 -36.94 -77.98 32.03
N LYS A 109 -37.25 -79.07 32.74
CA LYS A 109 -38.61 -79.38 33.24
C LYS A 109 -38.98 -78.47 34.42
N TYR A 110 -40.24 -78.08 34.51
CA TYR A 110 -40.98 -78.10 35.78
C TYR A 110 -42.40 -78.62 35.53
N GLU A 111 -42.89 -79.46 36.44
CA GLU A 111 -44.19 -80.13 36.30
C GLU A 111 -45.31 -79.27 36.88
N SER A 112 -46.43 -79.18 36.17
CA SER A 112 -47.70 -78.68 36.69
C SER A 112 -48.83 -79.48 36.07
N GLN A 113 -49.30 -80.50 36.78
CA GLN A 113 -50.42 -81.34 36.33
C GLN A 113 -51.73 -80.56 36.46
N HIS A 114 -52.39 -80.26 35.35
CA HIS A 114 -53.82 -79.95 35.34
C HIS A 114 -54.49 -80.61 34.13
N THR A 115 -55.27 -81.65 34.39
CA THR A 115 -56.07 -82.33 33.39
C THR A 115 -57.37 -81.56 33.16
N GLU A 116 -57.54 -80.96 31.98
CA GLU A 116 -58.85 -80.45 31.57
C GLU A 116 -59.81 -81.63 31.29
N PRO A 117 -61.04 -81.61 31.83
CA PRO A 117 -62.05 -82.61 31.49
C PRO A 117 -62.61 -82.34 30.09
N MET A 118 -62.63 -83.34 29.22
CA MET A 118 -63.27 -83.24 27.90
C MET A 118 -64.79 -83.07 28.05
N VAL A 119 -65.26 -81.82 28.01
CA VAL A 119 -66.70 -81.52 27.91
C VAL A 119 -67.15 -81.77 26.47
N LEU A 120 -68.02 -82.76 26.28
CA LEU A 120 -68.66 -83.06 25.00
C LEU A 120 -69.58 -81.89 24.59
N GLN A 121 -69.05 -80.95 23.79
CA GLN A 121 -69.86 -79.93 23.13
C GLN A 121 -70.90 -80.58 22.20
N SER A 122 -72.11 -80.03 22.17
CA SER A 122 -73.16 -80.53 21.27
C SER A 122 -72.82 -80.25 19.80
N SER A 123 -73.31 -81.11 18.91
CA SER A 123 -73.14 -80.97 17.45
C SER A 123 -73.79 -79.71 16.84
N GLN A 124 -74.53 -78.94 17.66
CA GLN A 124 -75.09 -77.64 17.30
C GLN A 124 -74.21 -76.48 17.77
N GLY A 125 -73.53 -76.60 18.93
CA GLY A 125 -72.56 -75.60 19.40
C GLY A 125 -71.39 -75.44 18.42
N ILE A 126 -70.80 -76.56 17.99
CA ILE A 126 -69.68 -76.59 17.03
C ILE A 126 -70.05 -75.91 15.70
N LYS A 127 -71.30 -76.07 15.23
CA LYS A 127 -71.80 -75.40 14.02
C LYS A 127 -71.96 -73.90 14.20
N VAL A 128 -72.49 -73.45 15.35
CA VAL A 128 -72.63 -72.02 15.67
C VAL A 128 -71.26 -71.35 15.79
N GLU A 129 -70.30 -71.99 16.46
CA GLU A 129 -68.94 -71.44 16.59
C GLU A 129 -68.20 -71.38 15.24
N GLY A 130 -68.38 -72.38 14.36
CA GLY A 130 -67.89 -72.35 12.99
C GLY A 130 -68.46 -71.18 12.17
N CYS A 131 -69.75 -70.89 12.31
CA CYS A 131 -70.37 -69.71 11.71
C CYS A 131 -69.81 -68.40 12.27
N ILE A 132 -69.64 -68.28 13.60
CA ILE A 132 -69.07 -67.08 14.25
C ILE A 132 -67.67 -66.80 13.71
N ARG A 133 -66.77 -67.80 13.75
CA ARG A 133 -65.38 -67.69 13.24
C ARG A 133 -65.34 -67.28 11.75
N MET A 134 -66.29 -67.74 10.94
CA MET A 134 -66.41 -67.36 9.53
C MET A 134 -66.89 -65.91 9.35
N TYR A 135 -67.86 -65.44 10.16
CA TYR A 135 -68.26 -64.02 10.16
C TYR A 135 -67.13 -63.11 10.65
N GLU A 136 -66.41 -63.48 11.71
CA GLU A 136 -65.23 -62.75 12.19
C GLU A 136 -64.14 -62.65 11.11
N LEU A 137 -63.89 -63.72 10.35
CA LEU A 137 -62.95 -63.71 9.24
C LEU A 137 -63.43 -62.79 8.10
N LEU A 138 -64.71 -62.84 7.73
CA LEU A 138 -65.28 -61.97 6.70
C LEU A 138 -65.25 -60.48 7.10
N HIS A 139 -65.52 -60.15 8.35
CA HIS A 139 -65.42 -58.78 8.85
C HIS A 139 -63.97 -58.29 8.92
N ARG A 140 -63.02 -59.16 9.30
CA ARG A 140 -61.59 -58.88 9.29
C ARG A 140 -61.07 -58.59 7.88
N MET A 141 -61.37 -59.46 6.91
CA MET A 141 -60.99 -59.26 5.50
C MET A 141 -61.53 -57.94 4.94
N LYS A 142 -62.79 -57.59 5.23
CA LYS A 142 -63.38 -56.30 4.83
C LYS A 142 -62.72 -55.09 5.51
N GLY A 143 -62.30 -55.24 6.77
CA GLY A 143 -61.53 -54.22 7.49
C GLY A 143 -60.14 -54.00 6.89
N GLU A 144 -59.43 -55.09 6.59
CA GLU A 144 -58.11 -55.06 5.93
C GLU A 144 -58.18 -54.49 4.51
N GLU A 145 -59.23 -54.80 3.75
CA GLU A 145 -59.47 -54.26 2.41
C GLU A 145 -59.82 -52.76 2.46
N GLY A 146 -60.68 -52.34 3.38
CA GLY A 146 -60.99 -50.91 3.61
C GLY A 146 -59.78 -50.10 4.07
N LEU A 147 -58.94 -50.66 4.96
CA LEU A 147 -57.67 -50.07 5.37
C LEU A 147 -56.70 -49.93 4.19
N ARG A 148 -56.62 -50.92 3.30
CA ARG A 148 -55.79 -50.87 2.09
C ARG A 148 -56.26 -49.79 1.12
N GLN A 149 -57.57 -49.73 0.84
CA GLN A 149 -58.14 -48.70 -0.03
C GLN A 149 -57.91 -47.29 0.53
N TRP A 150 -58.03 -47.11 1.85
CA TRP A 150 -57.71 -45.85 2.52
C TRP A 150 -56.22 -45.50 2.43
N GLN A 151 -55.32 -46.47 2.64
CA GLN A 151 -53.88 -46.26 2.47
C GLN A 151 -53.53 -45.88 1.03
N GLU A 152 -54.06 -46.58 0.02
CA GLU A 152 -53.82 -46.26 -1.40
C GLU A 152 -54.32 -44.86 -1.78
N GLU A 153 -55.43 -44.42 -1.19
CA GLU A 153 -55.96 -43.06 -1.36
C GLU A 153 -55.04 -42.01 -0.72
N GLN A 154 -54.58 -42.23 0.51
CA GLN A 154 -53.63 -41.35 1.18
C GLN A 154 -52.27 -41.32 0.47
N GLU A 155 -51.79 -42.45 -0.05
CA GLU A 155 -50.57 -42.50 -0.86
C GLU A 155 -50.73 -41.75 -2.19
N ARG A 156 -51.87 -41.85 -2.87
CA ARG A 156 -52.14 -41.08 -4.10
C ARG A 156 -52.20 -39.58 -3.83
N GLN A 157 -52.82 -39.15 -2.73
CA GLN A 157 -52.86 -37.75 -2.30
C GLN A 157 -51.46 -37.24 -1.91
N ALA A 158 -50.68 -38.02 -1.17
CA ALA A 158 -49.30 -37.67 -0.80
C ALA A 158 -48.37 -37.56 -2.02
N ARG A 159 -48.50 -38.46 -3.00
CA ARG A 159 -47.73 -38.41 -4.26
C ARG A 159 -48.07 -37.14 -5.06
N ALA A 160 -49.34 -36.81 -5.24
CA ALA A 160 -49.77 -35.61 -5.95
C ALA A 160 -49.25 -34.30 -5.29
N LEU A 161 -49.25 -34.23 -3.96
CA LEU A 161 -48.67 -33.11 -3.21
C LEU A 161 -47.14 -33.03 -3.37
N SER A 162 -46.45 -34.19 -3.35
CA SER A 162 -45.01 -34.26 -3.55
C SER A 162 -44.60 -33.87 -4.99
N GLU A 163 -45.38 -34.27 -5.99
CA GLU A 163 -45.17 -33.91 -7.39
C GLU A 163 -45.32 -32.40 -7.58
N MET A 164 -46.41 -31.82 -7.07
CA MET A 164 -46.66 -30.37 -7.11
C MET A 164 -45.55 -29.57 -6.40
N ALA A 165 -45.09 -30.03 -5.24
CA ALA A 165 -43.96 -29.41 -4.54
C ALA A 165 -42.66 -29.48 -5.36
N SER A 166 -42.39 -30.62 -6.00
CA SER A 166 -41.20 -30.80 -6.86
C SER A 166 -41.25 -29.92 -8.12
N GLU A 167 -42.45 -29.65 -8.66
CA GLU A 167 -42.60 -28.78 -9.83
C GLU A 167 -42.40 -27.30 -9.46
N GLN A 168 -42.93 -26.86 -8.31
CA GLN A 168 -42.68 -25.50 -7.82
C GLN A 168 -41.19 -25.26 -7.50
N LEU A 169 -40.48 -26.27 -7.00
CA LEU A 169 -39.03 -26.19 -6.79
C LEU A 169 -38.27 -26.06 -8.13
N LYS A 170 -38.53 -26.93 -9.10
CA LYS A 170 -37.94 -26.82 -10.46
C LYS A 170 -38.18 -25.45 -11.09
N ARG A 171 -39.43 -24.95 -11.03
CA ARG A 171 -39.82 -23.63 -11.52
C ARG A 171 -39.15 -22.47 -10.75
N PHE A 172 -38.64 -22.68 -9.55
CA PHE A 172 -37.83 -21.71 -8.80
C PHE A 172 -36.37 -21.77 -9.24
N ASP A 173 -35.80 -22.97 -9.34
CA ASP A 173 -34.43 -23.20 -9.79
C ASP A 173 -34.20 -22.68 -11.22
N GLU A 174 -35.14 -22.93 -12.14
CA GLU A 174 -35.13 -22.38 -13.51
C GLU A 174 -35.07 -20.85 -13.52
N ARG A 175 -35.81 -20.18 -12.63
CA ARG A 175 -35.78 -18.70 -12.50
C ARG A 175 -34.48 -18.19 -11.89
N LYS A 176 -33.91 -18.93 -10.93
CA LYS A 176 -32.62 -18.64 -10.29
C LYS A 176 -31.49 -18.75 -11.34
N GLU A 177 -31.46 -19.82 -12.12
CA GLU A 177 -30.52 -20.00 -13.22
C GLU A 177 -30.66 -18.93 -14.32
N LEU A 178 -31.89 -18.63 -14.77
CA LEU A 178 -32.12 -17.56 -15.75
C LEU A 178 -31.63 -16.18 -15.24
N LYS A 179 -31.83 -15.89 -13.95
CA LYS A 179 -31.35 -14.65 -13.31
C LYS A 179 -29.82 -14.62 -13.28
N HIS A 180 -29.15 -15.69 -12.87
CA HIS A 180 -27.69 -15.79 -12.88
C HIS A 180 -27.09 -15.75 -14.29
N HIS A 181 -27.74 -16.36 -15.28
CA HIS A 181 -27.31 -16.29 -16.68
C HIS A 181 -27.34 -14.85 -17.21
N LYS A 182 -28.39 -14.08 -16.87
CA LYS A 182 -28.48 -12.66 -17.20
C LYS A 182 -27.43 -11.84 -16.47
N GLU A 183 -27.30 -11.99 -15.15
CA GLU A 183 -26.26 -11.31 -14.35
C GLU A 183 -24.85 -11.55 -14.91
N PHE A 184 -24.57 -12.78 -15.37
CA PHE A 184 -23.30 -13.13 -15.99
C PHE A 184 -23.15 -12.63 -17.44
N GLN A 185 -24.23 -12.38 -18.17
CA GLN A 185 -24.19 -11.68 -19.45
C GLN A 185 -23.92 -10.18 -19.24
N ASP A 186 -24.72 -9.51 -18.40
CA ASP A 186 -24.58 -8.09 -18.06
C ASP A 186 -23.15 -7.79 -17.58
N LEU A 187 -22.58 -8.65 -16.73
CA LEU A 187 -21.19 -8.54 -16.26
C LEU A 187 -20.15 -8.70 -17.38
N ARG A 188 -20.38 -9.58 -18.37
CA ARG A 188 -19.47 -9.75 -19.51
C ARG A 188 -19.50 -8.54 -20.44
N GLU A 189 -20.69 -7.95 -20.68
CA GLU A 189 -20.83 -6.74 -21.48
C GLU A 189 -20.15 -5.53 -20.80
N VAL A 190 -20.28 -5.39 -19.48
CA VAL A 190 -19.56 -4.38 -18.69
C VAL A 190 -18.04 -4.60 -18.74
N MET A 191 -17.56 -5.84 -18.59
CA MET A 191 -16.13 -6.15 -18.73
C MET A 191 -15.61 -5.80 -20.13
N GLU A 192 -16.31 -6.20 -21.19
CA GLU A 192 -15.89 -5.91 -22.56
C GLU A 192 -15.85 -4.40 -22.84
N LYS A 193 -16.88 -3.66 -22.41
CA LYS A 193 -16.91 -2.20 -22.49
C LYS A 193 -15.71 -1.57 -21.77
N SER A 194 -15.43 -1.99 -20.54
CA SER A 194 -14.28 -1.47 -19.76
C SER A 194 -12.93 -1.78 -20.44
N SER A 195 -12.81 -2.95 -21.10
CA SER A 195 -11.63 -3.34 -21.87
C SER A 195 -11.44 -2.47 -23.12
N ARG A 196 -12.51 -2.24 -23.88
CA ARG A 196 -12.52 -1.32 -25.04
C ARG A 196 -12.16 0.11 -24.63
N GLU A 197 -12.69 0.60 -23.50
CA GLU A 197 -12.36 1.92 -22.95
C GLU A 197 -10.90 2.01 -22.49
N ALA A 198 -10.36 1.00 -21.81
CA ALA A 198 -8.97 0.94 -21.38
C ALA A 198 -7.99 0.89 -22.58
N LEU A 199 -8.31 0.14 -23.63
CA LEU A 199 -7.57 0.13 -24.89
C LEU A 199 -7.54 1.52 -25.52
N GLY A 200 -8.70 2.17 -25.66
CA GLY A 200 -8.79 3.54 -26.21
C GLY A 200 -8.05 4.59 -25.39
N GLN A 201 -7.98 4.44 -24.05
CA GLN A 201 -7.13 5.28 -23.20
C GLN A 201 -5.64 5.01 -23.45
N GLN A 202 -5.22 3.75 -23.57
CA GLN A 202 -3.83 3.38 -23.84
C GLN A 202 -3.36 3.88 -25.22
N GLU A 203 -4.24 3.84 -26.23
CA GLU A 203 -3.95 4.37 -27.57
C GLU A 203 -3.80 5.89 -27.57
N LYS A 204 -4.67 6.62 -26.85
CA LYS A 204 -4.51 8.08 -26.67
C LYS A 204 -3.18 8.42 -26.01
N LEU A 205 -2.79 7.71 -24.95
CA LEU A 205 -1.49 7.90 -24.30
C LEU A 205 -0.32 7.60 -25.25
N LYS A 206 -0.37 6.51 -26.02
CA LYS A 206 0.63 6.19 -27.06
C LYS A 206 0.74 7.30 -28.11
N ALA A 207 -0.38 7.83 -28.58
CA ALA A 207 -0.43 8.93 -29.54
C ALA A 207 0.16 10.23 -28.95
N GLU A 208 -0.16 10.56 -27.70
CA GLU A 208 0.44 11.69 -26.99
C GLU A 208 1.95 11.54 -26.80
N HIS A 209 2.43 10.38 -26.36
CA HIS A 209 3.87 10.11 -26.23
C HIS A 209 4.59 10.27 -27.58
N HIS A 210 4.01 9.75 -28.67
CA HIS A 210 4.55 9.91 -30.02
C HIS A 210 4.53 11.36 -30.52
N HIS A 211 3.49 12.13 -30.19
CA HIS A 211 3.41 13.56 -30.51
C HIS A 211 4.43 14.39 -29.72
N ARG A 212 4.56 14.15 -28.41
CA ARG A 212 5.59 14.76 -27.55
C ARG A 212 7.00 14.43 -28.05
N ALA A 213 7.25 13.18 -28.47
CA ALA A 213 8.52 12.76 -29.06
C ALA A 213 8.80 13.46 -30.41
N LYS A 214 7.79 13.65 -31.26
CA LYS A 214 7.93 14.45 -32.50
C LYS A 214 8.31 15.90 -32.21
N ILE A 215 7.65 16.56 -31.25
CA ILE A 215 8.01 17.92 -30.82
C ILE A 215 9.45 17.99 -30.31
N LEU A 216 9.87 17.02 -29.48
CA LEU A 216 11.23 17.00 -28.92
C LEU A 216 12.30 16.86 -30.02
N ASN A 217 12.05 16.00 -31.02
CA ASN A 217 12.95 15.82 -32.17
C ASN A 217 13.01 17.06 -33.08
N LEU A 218 11.90 17.80 -33.26
CA LEU A 218 11.91 19.07 -34.00
C LEU A 218 12.76 20.12 -33.26
N LYS A 219 12.54 20.30 -31.95
CA LYS A 219 13.33 21.24 -31.12
C LYS A 219 14.82 20.88 -31.09
N LEU A 220 15.17 19.59 -31.10
CA LEU A 220 16.57 19.16 -31.19
C LEU A 220 17.20 19.59 -32.53
N ARG A 221 16.53 19.34 -33.66
CA ARG A 221 16.99 19.76 -35.00
C ARG A 221 17.08 21.28 -35.14
N GLU A 222 16.14 22.02 -34.55
CA GLU A 222 16.18 23.49 -34.50
C GLU A 222 17.42 23.98 -33.72
N ALA A 223 17.71 23.38 -32.56
CA ALA A 223 18.90 23.70 -31.77
C ALA A 223 20.21 23.31 -32.47
N GLU A 224 20.23 22.20 -33.21
CA GLU A 224 21.37 21.79 -34.05
C GLU A 224 21.60 22.78 -35.21
N GLN A 225 20.53 23.21 -35.91
CA GLN A 225 20.64 24.26 -36.93
C GLN A 225 21.08 25.61 -36.36
N GLN A 226 20.63 25.99 -35.17
CA GLN A 226 21.09 27.20 -34.48
C GLN A 226 22.58 27.11 -34.11
N ARG A 227 23.04 25.94 -33.63
CA ARG A 227 24.47 25.67 -33.38
C ARG A 227 25.31 25.77 -34.64
N LEU A 228 24.88 25.15 -35.74
CA LEU A 228 25.59 25.23 -37.04
C LEU A 228 25.69 26.69 -37.51
N LYS A 229 24.57 27.42 -37.53
CA LYS A 229 24.55 28.86 -37.89
C LYS A 229 25.42 29.72 -36.97
N HIS A 230 25.55 29.37 -35.69
CA HIS A 230 26.48 30.06 -34.79
C HIS A 230 27.94 29.75 -35.12
N VAL A 231 28.28 28.49 -35.42
CA VAL A 231 29.63 28.08 -35.84
C VAL A 231 30.02 28.72 -37.17
N GLU A 232 29.10 28.81 -38.14
CA GLU A 232 29.30 29.52 -39.41
C GLU A 232 29.53 31.03 -39.20
N ARG A 233 28.74 31.68 -38.35
CA ARG A 233 28.92 33.11 -38.01
C ARG A 233 30.24 33.39 -37.27
N GLU A 234 30.65 32.48 -36.39
CA GLU A 234 31.96 32.53 -35.74
C GLU A 234 33.10 32.32 -36.75
N ARG A 235 32.94 31.40 -37.69
CA ARG A 235 33.90 31.17 -38.77
C ARG A 235 34.04 32.41 -39.66
N LEU A 236 32.94 33.00 -40.11
CA LEU A 236 32.95 34.21 -40.92
C LEU A 236 33.59 35.40 -40.18
N ARG A 237 33.26 35.63 -38.89
CA ARG A 237 33.92 36.67 -38.08
C ARG A 237 35.44 36.45 -37.94
N LYS A 238 35.91 35.19 -37.92
CA LYS A 238 37.35 34.86 -37.90
C LYS A 238 38.01 35.06 -39.27
N GLU A 239 37.37 34.65 -40.35
CA GLU A 239 37.88 34.83 -41.72
C GLU A 239 37.94 36.31 -42.11
N GLU A 240 36.90 37.08 -41.82
CA GLU A 240 36.92 38.56 -41.91
C GLU A 240 38.03 39.15 -41.03
N GLY A 241 38.13 38.73 -39.76
CA GLY A 241 39.12 39.23 -38.81
C GLY A 241 40.56 39.02 -39.29
N GLN A 242 40.85 37.89 -39.93
CA GLN A 242 42.15 37.64 -40.56
C GLN A 242 42.41 38.57 -41.76
N ILE A 243 41.39 38.91 -42.55
CA ILE A 243 41.52 39.88 -43.65
C ILE A 243 41.78 41.28 -43.08
N ARG A 244 41.01 41.73 -42.09
CA ARG A 244 41.21 43.03 -41.43
C ARG A 244 42.61 43.15 -40.81
N LEU A 245 43.12 42.07 -40.20
CA LEU A 245 44.48 42.04 -39.64
C LEU A 245 45.58 42.12 -40.72
N ARG A 246 45.41 41.45 -41.87
CA ARG A 246 46.34 41.57 -43.00
C ARG A 246 46.36 43.00 -43.57
N ASN A 247 45.19 43.63 -43.70
CA ASN A 247 45.09 45.03 -44.11
C ASN A 247 45.83 45.94 -43.12
N LEU A 248 45.65 45.73 -41.81
CA LEU A 248 46.34 46.48 -40.74
C LEU A 248 47.88 46.40 -40.87
N TYR A 249 48.44 45.23 -41.18
CA TYR A 249 49.88 45.11 -41.44
C TYR A 249 50.33 45.83 -42.73
N ALA A 250 49.55 45.78 -43.81
CA ALA A 250 49.86 46.54 -45.04
C ALA A 250 49.81 48.07 -44.80
N LEU A 251 48.82 48.55 -44.04
CA LEU A 251 48.72 49.94 -43.61
C LEU A 251 49.93 50.36 -42.73
N GLN A 252 50.43 49.45 -41.88
CA GLN A 252 51.64 49.68 -41.09
C GLN A 252 52.89 49.78 -41.98
N GLU A 253 53.05 48.90 -42.97
CA GLU A 253 54.15 48.93 -43.94
C GLU A 253 54.13 50.23 -44.77
N GLU A 254 52.97 50.64 -45.29
CA GLU A 254 52.81 51.93 -45.97
C GLU A 254 53.20 53.10 -45.05
N VAL A 255 52.66 53.18 -43.83
CA VAL A 255 52.97 54.29 -42.91
C VAL A 255 54.44 54.31 -42.48
N LEU A 256 55.10 53.17 -42.33
CA LEU A 256 56.54 53.10 -42.06
C LEU A 256 57.36 53.60 -43.25
N HIS A 257 57.00 53.22 -44.49
CA HIS A 257 57.65 53.72 -45.69
C HIS A 257 57.46 55.25 -45.86
N LEU A 258 56.25 55.77 -45.60
CA LEU A 258 55.99 57.21 -45.60
C LEU A 258 56.77 57.93 -44.48
N SER A 259 56.91 57.33 -43.29
CA SER A 259 57.76 57.89 -42.22
C SER A 259 59.22 57.93 -42.63
N GLN A 260 59.74 56.91 -43.31
CA GLN A 260 61.11 56.93 -43.85
C GLN A 260 61.31 58.03 -44.89
N GLN A 261 60.28 58.38 -45.67
CA GLN A 261 60.33 59.54 -46.58
C GLN A 261 60.33 60.87 -45.83
N LEU A 262 59.62 60.99 -44.70
CA LEU A 262 59.72 62.15 -43.79
C LEU A 262 61.13 62.28 -43.19
N ASP A 263 61.68 61.18 -42.62
CA ASP A 263 63.05 61.14 -42.06
C ASP A 263 64.14 61.39 -43.14
N ALA A 264 63.88 61.07 -44.41
CA ALA A 264 64.79 61.35 -45.53
C ALA A 264 64.69 62.80 -46.06
N ALA A 265 63.52 63.45 -45.93
CA ALA A 265 63.36 64.86 -46.23
C ALA A 265 64.10 65.74 -45.21
N ASP A 266 64.01 65.39 -43.92
CA ASP A 266 64.68 66.06 -42.78
C ASP A 266 66.22 66.08 -42.91
N GLN A 267 66.80 65.15 -43.69
CA GLN A 267 68.25 65.08 -43.95
C GLN A 267 68.75 66.09 -45.00
N ARG A 268 67.89 66.81 -45.72
CA ARG A 268 68.28 67.85 -46.69
C ARG A 268 68.63 69.18 -45.99
N ARG A 269 69.83 69.26 -45.41
CA ARG A 269 70.33 70.34 -44.52
C ARG A 269 70.47 71.77 -45.09
N ASP A 270 69.90 72.10 -46.25
CA ASP A 270 70.21 73.33 -47.00
C ASP A 270 69.12 74.43 -46.97
N LEU A 271 68.14 74.36 -46.05
CA LEU A 271 67.17 75.46 -45.79
C LEU A 271 66.93 75.72 -44.28
N PRO A 272 67.62 76.70 -43.67
CA PRO A 272 67.48 77.00 -42.25
C PRO A 272 66.36 78.03 -41.94
N ARG A 273 65.08 77.62 -42.06
CA ARG A 273 63.96 78.42 -41.48
C ARG A 273 62.65 77.68 -41.12
N VAL A 274 62.51 76.38 -41.43
CA VAL A 274 61.29 75.58 -41.11
C VAL A 274 61.58 74.59 -39.97
N ASP A 275 60.68 74.50 -38.99
CA ASP A 275 60.78 73.49 -37.92
C ASP A 275 60.21 72.13 -38.37
N LEU A 276 61.03 71.41 -39.13
CA LEU A 276 60.72 70.07 -39.68
C LEU A 276 60.42 69.03 -38.57
N SER A 277 60.83 69.30 -37.32
CA SER A 277 60.63 68.40 -36.19
C SER A 277 59.14 68.21 -35.84
N ALA A 278 58.27 69.19 -36.14
CA ALA A 278 56.83 69.11 -35.91
C ALA A 278 56.17 68.04 -36.80
N PHE A 279 56.53 67.99 -38.09
CA PHE A 279 56.05 66.97 -39.02
C PHE A 279 56.55 65.58 -38.63
N ARG A 280 57.84 65.49 -38.25
CA ARG A 280 58.48 64.25 -37.80
C ARG A 280 57.86 63.69 -36.51
N THR A 281 57.57 64.54 -35.53
CA THR A 281 56.92 64.11 -34.27
C THR A 281 55.46 63.70 -34.50
N ARG A 282 54.70 64.40 -35.36
CA ARG A 282 53.35 63.96 -35.76
C ARG A 282 53.35 62.63 -36.53
N GLY A 283 54.28 62.44 -37.46
CA GLY A 283 54.43 61.17 -38.18
C GLY A 283 54.69 60.00 -37.23
N ASN A 284 55.63 60.16 -36.29
CA ASN A 284 55.91 59.16 -35.26
C ASN A 284 54.69 58.86 -34.34
N GLN A 285 53.83 59.85 -34.06
CA GLN A 285 52.55 59.61 -33.36
C GLN A 285 51.61 58.71 -34.17
N LEU A 286 51.49 58.92 -35.49
CA LEU A 286 50.65 58.09 -36.38
C LEU A 286 51.19 56.66 -36.48
N CYS A 287 52.51 56.48 -36.62
CA CYS A 287 53.17 55.16 -36.54
C CYS A 287 52.88 54.47 -35.20
N GLY A 288 52.92 55.22 -34.09
CA GLY A 288 52.61 54.75 -32.75
C GLY A 288 51.15 54.33 -32.56
N LEU A 289 50.20 55.07 -33.16
CA LEU A 289 48.77 54.73 -33.13
C LEU A 289 48.48 53.41 -33.86
N ILE A 290 48.98 53.24 -35.09
CA ILE A 290 48.79 52.00 -35.86
C ILE A 290 49.43 50.81 -35.16
N SER A 291 50.66 50.96 -34.67
CA SER A 291 51.35 49.91 -33.92
C SER A 291 50.67 49.58 -32.58
N GLY A 292 50.05 50.59 -31.95
CA GLY A 292 49.23 50.43 -30.75
C GLY A 292 47.95 49.65 -31.01
N ILE A 293 47.24 49.92 -32.11
CA ILE A 293 46.06 49.17 -32.56
C ILE A 293 46.44 47.71 -32.83
N ILE A 294 47.51 47.46 -33.59
CA ILE A 294 47.95 46.09 -33.90
C ILE A 294 48.26 45.32 -32.62
N ARG A 295 48.97 45.92 -31.64
CA ARG A 295 49.19 45.31 -30.32
C ARG A 295 47.87 45.03 -29.57
N ALA A 296 46.96 46.01 -29.51
CA ALA A 296 45.66 45.84 -28.85
C ALA A 296 44.83 44.71 -29.46
N THR A 297 44.88 44.52 -30.78
CA THR A 297 44.22 43.38 -31.44
C THR A 297 44.86 42.05 -31.09
N SER A 298 46.20 41.98 -30.94
CA SER A 298 46.89 40.75 -30.49
C SER A 298 46.52 40.31 -29.07
N GLU A 299 46.05 41.23 -28.24
CA GLU A 299 45.61 40.97 -26.85
C GLU A 299 44.10 40.66 -26.77
N ASN A 300 43.27 41.29 -27.63
CA ASN A 300 41.79 41.20 -27.55
C ASN A 300 41.13 40.30 -28.63
N GLY A 301 41.85 39.88 -29.68
CA GLY A 301 41.36 38.89 -30.66
C GLY A 301 41.51 39.31 -32.11
N PHE A 302 40.40 39.66 -32.77
CA PHE A 302 40.38 40.07 -34.18
C PHE A 302 40.00 41.54 -34.32
N PRO A 303 40.62 42.30 -35.26
CA PRO A 303 40.31 43.71 -35.43
C PRO A 303 38.84 43.97 -35.75
N THR A 304 38.28 44.97 -35.08
CA THR A 304 36.97 45.54 -35.40
C THR A 304 37.05 46.42 -36.65
N ALA A 305 35.89 46.71 -37.25
CA ALA A 305 35.81 47.66 -38.37
C ALA A 305 36.17 49.10 -37.96
N GLU A 306 35.93 49.46 -36.69
CA GLU A 306 36.26 50.79 -36.15
C GLU A 306 37.77 50.98 -36.01
N GLU A 307 38.49 49.98 -35.51
CA GLU A 307 39.96 49.97 -35.44
C GLU A 307 40.61 50.03 -36.82
N GLN A 308 40.08 49.31 -37.82
CA GLN A 308 40.56 49.43 -39.21
C GLN A 308 40.29 50.83 -39.78
N ALA A 309 39.12 51.43 -39.51
CA ALA A 309 38.81 52.77 -39.99
C ALA A 309 39.65 53.87 -39.30
N VAL A 310 40.07 53.68 -38.04
CA VAL A 310 41.13 54.52 -37.43
C VAL A 310 42.47 54.26 -38.12
N ALA A 311 42.75 52.99 -38.41
CA ALA A 311 43.84 52.49 -39.25
C ALA A 311 44.07 53.34 -40.52
N GLU A 312 43.06 53.35 -41.36
CA GLU A 312 43.04 53.99 -42.68
C GLU A 312 43.07 55.52 -42.60
N ARG A 313 42.40 56.12 -41.60
CA ARG A 313 42.50 57.56 -41.32
C ARG A 313 43.91 57.99 -40.94
N ALA A 314 44.61 57.22 -40.10
CA ALA A 314 45.99 57.53 -39.71
C ALA A 314 46.98 57.44 -40.89
N LEU A 315 46.76 56.51 -41.84
CA LEU A 315 47.52 56.49 -43.10
C LEU A 315 47.19 57.70 -43.98
N GLN A 316 45.93 58.11 -44.08
CA GLN A 316 45.59 59.29 -44.89
C GLN A 316 46.16 60.58 -44.28
N GLU A 317 46.10 60.75 -42.96
CA GLU A 317 46.79 61.85 -42.26
C GLU A 317 48.30 61.84 -42.54
N MET A 318 48.94 60.67 -42.61
CA MET A 318 50.37 60.55 -42.94
C MET A 318 50.68 60.97 -44.39
N ARG A 319 49.81 60.61 -45.34
CA ARG A 319 49.91 61.05 -46.75
C ARG A 319 49.70 62.56 -46.87
N ASP A 320 48.70 63.10 -46.18
CA ASP A 320 48.40 64.53 -46.17
C ASP A 320 49.54 65.34 -45.51
N LEU A 321 50.18 64.81 -44.44
CA LEU A 321 51.38 65.39 -43.84
C LEU A 321 52.58 65.40 -44.78
N LEU A 322 52.77 64.37 -45.62
CA LEU A 322 53.82 64.36 -46.64
C LEU A 322 53.53 65.38 -47.76
N VAL A 323 52.28 65.50 -48.22
CA VAL A 323 51.88 66.52 -49.20
C VAL A 323 52.07 67.91 -48.62
N ASN A 324 51.64 68.14 -47.38
CA ASN A 324 51.85 69.40 -46.67
C ASN A 324 53.34 69.69 -46.46
N LEU A 325 54.17 68.70 -46.09
CA LEU A 325 55.62 68.90 -45.97
C LEU A 325 56.26 69.22 -47.32
N GLN A 326 55.86 68.56 -48.41
CA GLN A 326 56.36 68.88 -49.75
C GLN A 326 55.90 70.28 -50.20
N GLN A 327 54.68 70.70 -49.84
CA GLN A 327 54.20 72.06 -50.06
C GLN A 327 54.93 73.08 -49.17
N GLU A 328 55.28 72.77 -47.93
CA GLU A 328 56.06 73.63 -47.03
C GLU A 328 57.54 73.67 -47.41
N ILE A 329 58.10 72.63 -48.02
CA ILE A 329 59.45 72.68 -48.63
C ILE A 329 59.43 73.47 -49.94
N ALA A 330 58.38 73.32 -50.76
CA ALA A 330 58.20 74.11 -51.97
C ALA A 330 57.96 75.60 -51.64
N ARG A 331 57.10 75.88 -50.66
CA ARG A 331 56.92 77.21 -50.04
C ARG A 331 58.23 77.70 -49.46
N ALA A 332 58.94 76.98 -48.59
CA ALA A 332 60.25 77.42 -48.09
C ALA A 332 61.30 77.64 -49.19
N CYS A 333 61.20 77.01 -50.36
CA CYS A 333 62.01 77.36 -51.52
C CYS A 333 61.52 78.63 -52.23
N GLU A 334 60.20 78.76 -52.44
CA GLU A 334 59.55 79.96 -52.97
C GLU A 334 59.61 81.16 -52.02
N ASP A 335 59.76 80.94 -50.72
CA ASP A 335 59.77 81.86 -49.59
C ASP A 335 61.19 82.05 -49.06
N ARG A 336 62.16 81.26 -49.50
CA ARG A 336 63.55 81.73 -49.60
C ARG A 336 63.65 82.67 -50.79
N ARG A 337 63.18 82.26 -51.98
CA ARG A 337 63.11 83.16 -53.16
C ARG A 337 62.25 84.41 -52.89
N ARG A 338 61.20 84.29 -52.07
CA ARG A 338 60.37 85.40 -51.60
C ARG A 338 60.83 86.00 -50.28
N GLN A 339 61.80 85.48 -49.53
CA GLN A 339 62.50 86.30 -48.54
C GLN A 339 63.60 87.12 -49.22
N ASP A 340 64.21 86.59 -50.30
CA ASP A 340 64.99 87.38 -51.26
C ASP A 340 64.13 88.48 -51.95
N GLU A 341 62.80 88.28 -52.11
CA GLU A 341 61.84 89.28 -52.63
C GLU A 341 61.02 90.05 -51.55
N GLU A 342 60.95 89.60 -50.29
CA GLU A 342 60.08 90.13 -49.22
C GLU A 342 60.77 90.43 -47.87
N GLU A 343 62.07 90.17 -47.69
CA GLU A 343 62.87 91.07 -46.83
C GLU A 343 62.84 92.50 -47.41
N ALA A 344 62.53 92.63 -48.71
CA ALA A 344 62.18 93.88 -49.37
C ALA A 344 60.69 94.31 -49.21
N GLN A 345 59.80 93.54 -48.56
CA GLN A 345 58.34 93.80 -48.61
C GLN A 345 57.52 93.56 -47.33
N VAL A 346 57.86 92.56 -46.50
CA VAL A 346 57.23 92.25 -45.19
C VAL A 346 57.84 93.10 -44.05
N ASN A 347 58.21 94.33 -44.40
CA ASN A 347 58.17 95.50 -43.52
C ASN A 347 56.69 95.88 -43.15
N ARG A 348 55.82 94.87 -42.97
CA ARG A 348 54.34 94.93 -42.96
C ARG A 348 53.67 93.72 -42.25
N GLN A 349 53.55 93.80 -40.90
CA GLN A 349 52.36 93.45 -40.06
C GLN A 349 51.65 92.07 -40.25
N GLU A 350 51.44 91.10 -39.32
CA GLU A 350 51.16 90.96 -37.84
C GLU A 350 49.68 90.53 -37.43
N SER A 351 49.50 89.49 -36.54
CA SER A 351 48.30 89.08 -35.66
C SER A 351 47.00 88.37 -36.23
N GLN A 352 45.99 87.73 -35.53
CA GLN A 352 45.71 86.94 -34.24
C GLN A 352 44.19 86.42 -34.20
N VAL A 353 43.53 85.77 -33.17
CA VAL A 353 43.62 84.37 -32.57
C VAL A 353 42.41 83.96 -31.58
N GLN A 354 42.08 82.64 -31.33
CA GLN A 354 41.23 81.97 -30.22
C GLN A 354 39.64 82.04 -30.22
N GLN A 355 38.72 81.34 -29.46
CA GLN A 355 38.45 80.08 -28.62
C GLN A 355 36.88 79.93 -28.33
N GLY A 356 36.13 79.01 -27.63
CA GLY A 356 36.21 77.71 -26.83
C GLY A 356 34.82 77.19 -26.21
N PRO A 357 34.61 75.92 -25.66
CA PRO A 357 33.27 75.24 -25.34
C PRO A 357 33.03 74.37 -23.97
N GLU A 358 31.82 73.73 -23.65
CA GLU A 358 31.36 72.77 -22.50
C GLU A 358 29.82 72.24 -22.67
N VAL A 359 28.92 71.45 -21.92
CA VAL A 359 28.78 70.23 -20.95
C VAL A 359 27.32 69.99 -20.28
N ARG A 360 26.66 68.98 -19.55
CA ARG A 360 26.56 67.50 -19.02
C ARG A 360 25.01 67.13 -18.68
N LYS A 361 24.33 66.23 -17.86
CA LYS A 361 24.44 65.19 -16.70
C LYS A 361 23.05 64.46 -16.27
N GLU A 362 22.89 63.26 -15.59
CA GLU A 362 21.74 62.88 -14.61
C GLU A 362 21.29 61.32 -14.27
N PRO A 363 20.19 60.93 -13.47
CA PRO A 363 20.06 59.66 -12.58
C PRO A 363 18.85 58.55 -12.52
N PRO A 364 17.96 58.22 -11.47
CA PRO A 364 17.51 56.81 -10.96
C PRO A 364 15.94 56.50 -10.61
N ALA A 365 15.31 55.48 -9.89
CA ALA A 365 15.37 53.97 -9.56
C ALA A 365 14.16 53.33 -8.65
N SER A 366 14.02 51.96 -8.41
CA SER A 366 13.18 51.10 -7.40
C SER A 366 11.83 50.34 -7.82
N ARG A 367 11.06 49.38 -7.15
CA ARG A 367 10.94 48.60 -5.81
C ARG A 367 10.18 47.15 -5.83
N GLN A 368 9.36 46.63 -4.82
CA GLN A 368 9.00 45.13 -4.57
C GLN A 368 7.63 44.65 -3.84
N GLY A 369 7.31 43.33 -3.52
CA GLY A 369 5.98 42.73 -3.00
C GLY A 369 5.84 41.29 -2.23
N PRO A 370 4.62 40.63 -1.99
CA PRO A 370 4.24 39.61 -0.88
C PRO A 370 3.53 38.17 -1.15
N GLY A 371 2.88 37.41 -0.16
CA GLY A 371 2.34 35.96 -0.22
C GLY A 371 1.16 35.41 0.74
N GLY A 372 0.87 34.05 0.91
CA GLY A 372 -0.43 33.43 1.48
C GLY A 372 -0.50 32.06 2.32
N LYS A 373 -1.70 31.40 2.55
CA LYS A 373 -2.13 30.47 3.70
C LYS A 373 -2.59 28.96 3.43
N LEU A 374 -2.95 28.16 4.48
CA LEU A 374 -3.68 26.82 4.47
C LEU A 374 -4.44 26.41 5.81
N ASN A 375 -5.18 25.26 5.88
CA ASN A 375 -6.15 24.80 6.95
C ASN A 375 -6.07 23.28 7.37
N GLU A 376 -6.86 22.82 8.38
CA GLU A 376 -6.90 21.45 9.03
C GLU A 376 -8.25 20.66 8.90
N ASP A 377 -8.35 19.41 9.45
CA ASP A 377 -9.43 18.40 9.16
C ASP A 377 -9.82 17.43 10.34
N LEU A 378 -10.84 16.57 10.15
CA LEU A 378 -11.66 15.83 11.15
C LEU A 378 -11.08 14.55 11.84
N GLN A 379 -11.78 14.04 12.89
CA GLN A 379 -11.44 12.83 13.67
C GLN A 379 -12.62 11.97 14.17
N VAL A 380 -12.34 10.70 14.52
CA VAL A 380 -13.28 9.69 15.07
C VAL A 380 -12.61 8.90 16.21
N LYS A 381 -13.38 8.48 17.24
CA LYS A 381 -12.90 7.75 18.44
C LYS A 381 -13.15 6.23 18.37
N VAL A 382 -12.40 5.47 19.18
CA VAL A 382 -12.48 4.00 19.35
C VAL A 382 -12.66 3.66 20.85
N GLN A 383 -13.18 2.47 21.18
CA GLN A 383 -13.59 2.04 22.52
C GLN A 383 -12.45 1.98 23.57
N ASP A 384 -12.75 2.39 24.80
CA ASP A 384 -11.75 2.64 25.86
C ASP A 384 -11.04 1.39 26.41
N SER A 385 -11.69 0.21 26.44
CA SER A 385 -11.14 -1.00 27.05
C SER A 385 -9.87 -1.49 26.34
N THR A 386 -9.85 -1.43 25.01
CA THR A 386 -8.66 -1.77 24.20
C THR A 386 -7.51 -0.78 24.46
N MET A 387 -7.82 0.50 24.70
CA MET A 387 -6.82 1.51 25.02
C MET A 387 -6.21 1.31 26.41
N GLN A 388 -6.99 0.88 27.40
CA GLN A 388 -6.49 0.51 28.73
C GLN A 388 -5.51 -0.67 28.65
N TRP A 389 -5.83 -1.72 27.89
CA TRP A 389 -4.93 -2.86 27.68
C TRP A 389 -3.65 -2.48 26.92
N TYR A 390 -3.76 -1.62 25.90
CA TYR A 390 -2.59 -1.06 25.22
C TYR A 390 -1.69 -0.28 26.19
N GLN A 391 -2.27 0.56 27.05
CA GLN A 391 -1.51 1.31 28.07
C GLN A 391 -0.80 0.37 29.05
N GLN A 392 -1.45 -0.69 29.53
CA GLN A 392 -0.83 -1.71 30.40
C GLN A 392 0.41 -2.36 29.75
N LEU A 393 0.34 -2.69 28.47
CA LEU A 393 1.49 -3.25 27.73
C LEU A 393 2.63 -2.23 27.53
N GLN A 394 2.31 -0.97 27.23
CA GLN A 394 3.33 0.09 27.12
C GLN A 394 4.00 0.40 28.47
N GLU A 395 3.24 0.38 29.55
CA GLU A 395 3.73 0.57 30.92
C GLU A 395 4.63 -0.60 31.35
N ALA A 396 4.19 -1.85 31.18
CA ALA A 396 5.02 -3.03 31.48
C ALA A 396 6.34 -3.06 30.68
N SER A 397 6.32 -2.60 29.41
CA SER A 397 7.53 -2.44 28.60
C SER A 397 8.44 -1.32 29.12
N SER A 398 7.87 -0.21 29.60
CA SER A 398 8.62 0.92 30.16
C SER A 398 9.26 0.55 31.51
N GLN A 399 8.54 -0.16 32.37
CA GLN A 399 9.07 -0.74 33.61
C GLN A 399 10.20 -1.73 33.33
N CYS A 400 10.11 -2.53 32.26
CA CYS A 400 11.20 -3.41 31.84
C CYS A 400 12.46 -2.63 31.43
N VAL A 401 12.33 -1.49 30.74
CA VAL A 401 13.49 -0.62 30.42
C VAL A 401 14.16 -0.08 31.68
N LEU A 402 13.38 0.38 32.66
CA LEU A 402 13.89 0.85 33.95
C LEU A 402 14.62 -0.28 34.71
N ALA A 403 14.07 -1.50 34.70
CA ALA A 403 14.64 -2.65 35.38
C ALA A 403 16.07 -3.02 34.93
N PHE A 404 16.45 -2.75 33.67
CA PHE A 404 17.81 -2.93 33.16
C PHE A 404 18.59 -1.63 32.90
N GLU A 405 18.10 -0.46 33.35
CA GLU A 405 18.71 0.83 33.03
C GLU A 405 20.20 0.90 33.46
N GLY A 406 20.53 0.38 34.64
CA GLY A 406 21.91 0.29 35.13
C GLY A 406 22.85 -0.43 34.15
N LEU A 407 22.49 -1.62 33.69
CA LEU A 407 23.22 -2.35 32.65
C LEU A 407 23.27 -1.56 31.33
N SER A 408 22.19 -0.85 30.96
CA SER A 408 22.18 -0.06 29.71
C SER A 408 23.13 1.14 29.77
N ASN A 409 23.11 1.90 30.86
CA ASN A 409 23.78 3.20 30.97
C ASN A 409 25.15 3.11 31.67
N SER A 410 25.55 1.90 32.10
CA SER A 410 26.87 1.59 32.67
C SER A 410 28.03 2.14 31.84
N LYS A 411 28.99 2.79 32.52
CA LYS A 411 30.22 3.30 31.87
C LYS A 411 31.32 2.24 31.82
N ASP A 412 31.21 1.18 32.62
CA ASP A 412 32.27 0.19 32.85
C ASP A 412 32.54 -0.70 31.64
N SER A 413 33.82 -0.95 31.37
CA SER A 413 34.27 -1.78 30.24
C SER A 413 33.71 -3.21 30.31
N GLN A 414 33.70 -3.81 31.51
CA GLN A 414 33.16 -5.16 31.73
C GLN A 414 31.64 -5.23 31.55
N ALA A 415 30.89 -4.25 32.07
CA ALA A 415 29.43 -4.19 31.92
C ALA A 415 29.03 -3.99 30.44
N LYS A 416 29.72 -3.10 29.72
CA LYS A 416 29.55 -2.91 28.27
C LYS A 416 29.86 -4.18 27.46
N LYS A 417 30.91 -4.92 27.82
CA LYS A 417 31.24 -6.21 27.19
C LYS A 417 30.14 -7.25 27.42
N ILE A 418 29.67 -7.41 28.66
CA ILE A 418 28.57 -8.33 29.00
C ILE A 418 27.28 -7.92 28.27
N LYS A 419 26.93 -6.63 28.25
CA LYS A 419 25.79 -6.08 27.49
C LYS A 419 25.86 -6.44 26.01
N MET A 420 27.02 -6.24 25.37
CA MET A 420 27.22 -6.56 23.95
C MET A 420 27.14 -8.07 23.69
N ASP A 421 27.78 -8.89 24.51
CA ASP A 421 27.85 -10.34 24.30
C ASP A 421 26.48 -11.01 24.58
N LEU A 422 25.71 -10.53 25.57
CA LEU A 422 24.30 -10.89 25.80
C LEU A 422 23.40 -10.45 24.63
N GLN A 423 23.52 -9.20 24.16
CA GLN A 423 22.73 -8.71 23.03
C GLN A 423 22.98 -9.55 21.78
N LYS A 424 24.25 -9.88 21.48
CA LYS A 424 24.61 -10.78 20.38
C LYS A 424 24.03 -12.18 20.57
N ALA A 425 24.13 -12.76 21.76
CA ALA A 425 23.58 -14.09 22.05
C ALA A 425 22.04 -14.14 21.86
N ALA A 426 21.34 -13.04 22.14
CA ALA A 426 19.88 -12.92 21.97
C ALA A 426 19.46 -12.64 20.51
N THR A 427 20.14 -11.74 19.80
CA THR A 427 19.66 -11.25 18.49
C THR A 427 20.20 -12.01 17.28
N ILE A 428 21.36 -12.67 17.40
CA ILE A 428 21.93 -13.46 16.29
C ILE A 428 21.07 -14.69 15.95
N PRO A 429 20.60 -15.52 16.90
CA PRO A 429 19.79 -16.70 16.57
C PRO A 429 18.51 -16.36 15.80
N VAL A 430 17.83 -15.26 16.14
CA VAL A 430 16.65 -14.79 15.39
C VAL A 430 17.05 -14.40 13.95
N SER A 431 18.22 -13.77 13.77
CA SER A 431 18.80 -13.43 12.46
C SER A 431 19.28 -14.63 11.63
N GLN A 432 19.16 -15.86 12.15
CA GLN A 432 19.53 -17.10 11.47
C GLN A 432 18.28 -17.93 11.09
N ILE A 433 17.08 -17.48 11.46
CA ILE A 433 15.82 -18.10 11.09
C ILE A 433 15.70 -18.08 9.55
N SER A 434 15.38 -19.22 8.95
CA SER A 434 15.28 -19.36 7.50
C SER A 434 14.28 -20.45 7.11
N THR A 435 13.82 -20.41 5.85
CA THR A 435 12.85 -21.36 5.27
C THR A 435 13.47 -22.69 4.83
N ILE A 436 14.74 -22.95 5.15
CA ILE A 436 15.51 -24.07 4.56
C ILE A 436 15.19 -25.43 5.18
N ALA A 437 15.13 -25.53 6.50
CA ALA A 437 14.97 -26.80 7.23
C ALA A 437 14.40 -26.59 8.64
N GLY A 438 13.48 -27.46 9.06
CA GLY A 438 12.89 -27.46 10.41
C GLY A 438 13.87 -27.93 11.48
N SER A 439 14.81 -28.81 11.12
CA SER A 439 15.93 -29.22 11.99
C SER A 439 16.72 -28.01 12.53
N LYS A 440 17.22 -27.15 11.63
CA LYS A 440 17.94 -25.91 11.97
C LYS A 440 17.06 -24.91 12.72
N LEU A 441 15.76 -24.86 12.41
CA LEU A 441 14.82 -23.99 13.12
C LEU A 441 14.66 -24.42 14.59
N LYS A 442 14.72 -25.73 14.87
CA LYS A 442 14.76 -26.26 16.23
C LYS A 442 16.06 -25.94 16.96
N GLU A 443 17.23 -26.03 16.31
CA GLU A 443 18.50 -25.61 16.92
C GLU A 443 18.46 -24.15 17.38
N ILE A 444 17.89 -23.26 16.56
CA ILE A 444 17.69 -21.84 16.90
C ILE A 444 16.74 -21.68 18.09
N PHE A 445 15.63 -22.41 18.09
CA PHE A 445 14.66 -22.40 19.19
C PHE A 445 15.29 -22.85 20.52
N ASP A 446 15.93 -24.02 20.53
CA ASP A 446 16.56 -24.61 21.71
C ASP A 446 17.71 -23.73 22.23
N LYS A 447 18.40 -23.00 21.33
CA LYS A 447 19.42 -22.00 21.67
C LYS A 447 18.85 -20.76 22.36
N ILE A 448 17.73 -20.21 21.84
CA ILE A 448 17.04 -19.06 22.46
C ILE A 448 16.44 -19.47 23.81
N HIS A 449 15.74 -20.61 23.86
CA HIS A 449 15.15 -21.14 25.09
C HIS A 449 16.22 -21.41 26.16
N SER A 450 17.37 -21.98 25.79
CA SER A 450 18.48 -22.21 26.72
C SER A 450 19.02 -20.91 27.32
N LEU A 451 19.18 -19.86 26.52
CA LEU A 451 19.63 -18.54 27.00
C LEU A 451 18.62 -17.93 27.99
N LEU A 452 17.33 -17.94 27.64
CA LEU A 452 16.26 -17.45 28.52
C LEU A 452 16.13 -18.26 29.81
N SER A 453 16.39 -19.57 29.77
CA SER A 453 16.45 -20.45 30.94
C SER A 453 17.78 -20.39 31.72
N GLY A 454 18.63 -19.39 31.46
CA GLY A 454 19.87 -19.14 32.20
C GLY A 454 21.04 -20.07 31.89
N LYS A 455 20.87 -21.04 30.98
CA LYS A 455 21.92 -21.98 30.56
C LYS A 455 22.99 -21.24 29.73
N PRO A 456 24.27 -21.67 29.77
CA PRO A 456 25.32 -21.07 28.96
C PRO A 456 25.11 -21.40 27.47
N VAL A 457 25.26 -20.40 26.60
CA VAL A 457 25.05 -20.50 25.15
C VAL A 457 26.27 -19.97 24.39
N GLN A 458 26.66 -20.66 23.31
CA GLN A 458 27.80 -20.26 22.49
C GLN A 458 27.47 -19.08 21.55
N SER A 459 28.21 -17.99 21.73
CA SER A 459 28.11 -16.74 20.95
C SER A 459 29.52 -16.24 20.62
N GLY A 460 29.86 -16.11 19.33
CA GLY A 460 31.15 -15.55 18.89
C GLY A 460 32.40 -16.25 19.45
N GLY A 461 32.35 -17.57 19.66
CA GLY A 461 33.46 -18.35 20.24
C GLY A 461 33.58 -18.27 21.76
N ARG A 462 32.57 -17.76 22.48
CA ARG A 462 32.52 -17.74 23.95
C ARG A 462 31.17 -18.23 24.46
N SER A 463 31.19 -18.91 25.60
CA SER A 463 29.98 -19.23 26.35
C SER A 463 29.49 -17.99 27.10
N VAL A 464 28.24 -17.61 26.87
CA VAL A 464 27.55 -16.49 27.54
C VAL A 464 26.37 -17.06 28.33
N SER A 465 26.23 -16.70 29.61
CA SER A 465 25.07 -17.03 30.43
C SER A 465 24.41 -15.78 31.00
N VAL A 466 23.10 -15.82 31.17
CA VAL A 466 22.32 -14.73 31.77
C VAL A 466 22.63 -14.54 33.26
N THR A 467 23.07 -15.60 33.94
CA THR A 467 23.48 -15.60 35.36
C THR A 467 24.64 -14.65 35.69
N LEU A 468 25.33 -14.08 34.71
CA LEU A 468 26.43 -13.12 34.90
C LEU A 468 25.95 -11.73 35.38
N ASN A 469 24.67 -11.40 35.28
CA ASN A 469 24.12 -10.13 35.77
C ASN A 469 22.60 -10.27 36.08
N PRO A 470 22.10 -9.84 37.26
CA PRO A 470 20.67 -9.94 37.58
C PRO A 470 19.75 -9.19 36.61
N GLN A 471 20.20 -8.07 36.03
CA GLN A 471 19.47 -7.31 35.00
C GLN A 471 19.58 -7.95 33.59
N GLY A 472 20.41 -8.98 33.43
CA GLY A 472 20.68 -9.63 32.15
C GLY A 472 19.46 -10.34 31.56
N LEU A 473 18.56 -10.88 32.40
CA LEU A 473 17.37 -11.60 31.93
C LEU A 473 16.38 -10.64 31.26
N ASP A 474 16.03 -9.57 31.95
CA ASP A 474 15.12 -8.54 31.47
C ASP A 474 15.65 -7.87 30.20
N PHE A 475 16.96 -7.55 30.17
CA PHE A 475 17.63 -7.03 28.98
C PHE A 475 17.56 -8.00 27.80
N VAL A 476 17.78 -9.31 28.01
CA VAL A 476 17.67 -10.33 26.96
C VAL A 476 16.23 -10.50 26.48
N GLN A 477 15.25 -10.56 27.40
CA GLN A 477 13.82 -10.66 27.05
C GLN A 477 13.38 -9.47 26.18
N TYR A 478 13.76 -8.25 26.58
CA TYR A 478 13.49 -7.03 25.83
C TYR A 478 14.16 -7.03 24.44
N LYS A 479 15.47 -7.32 24.37
CA LYS A 479 16.21 -7.30 23.09
C LYS A 479 15.80 -8.41 22.13
N LEU A 480 15.36 -9.55 22.64
CA LEU A 480 14.78 -10.64 21.87
C LEU A 480 13.42 -10.22 21.27
N ALA A 481 12.52 -9.65 22.08
CA ALA A 481 11.23 -9.14 21.63
C ALA A 481 11.38 -8.01 20.59
N GLU A 482 12.27 -7.04 20.84
CA GLU A 482 12.60 -5.96 19.89
C GLU A 482 13.08 -6.53 18.54
N LYS A 483 13.89 -7.60 18.56
CA LYS A 483 14.43 -8.22 17.36
C LYS A 483 13.39 -9.03 16.58
N PHE A 484 12.47 -9.76 17.22
CA PHE A 484 11.36 -10.41 16.51
C PHE A 484 10.54 -9.39 15.71
N VAL A 485 10.16 -8.26 16.33
CA VAL A 485 9.40 -7.21 15.64
C VAL A 485 10.23 -6.53 14.53
N LYS A 486 11.54 -6.31 14.72
CA LYS A 486 12.43 -5.82 13.63
C LYS A 486 12.50 -6.77 12.43
N GLN A 487 12.40 -8.08 12.63
CA GLN A 487 12.41 -9.03 11.51
C GLN A 487 11.10 -8.98 10.73
N GLY A 488 9.96 -8.78 11.40
CA GLY A 488 8.70 -8.43 10.75
C GLY A 488 8.80 -7.12 9.95
N GLU A 489 9.50 -6.13 10.50
CA GLU A 489 9.67 -4.80 9.93
C GLU A 489 10.59 -4.74 8.69
N GLU A 490 11.68 -5.50 8.68
CA GLU A 490 12.75 -5.41 7.67
C GLU A 490 12.71 -6.60 6.69
N GLU A 491 12.66 -7.82 7.21
CA GLU A 491 12.80 -9.05 6.44
C GLU A 491 11.47 -9.52 5.86
N VAL A 492 10.41 -9.60 6.67
CA VAL A 492 9.06 -10.00 6.22
C VAL A 492 8.41 -8.92 5.32
N ALA A 493 8.85 -7.66 5.45
CA ALA A 493 8.49 -6.58 4.55
C ALA A 493 9.04 -6.77 3.12
N SER A 494 10.18 -7.47 2.99
CA SER A 494 10.84 -7.76 1.72
C SER A 494 10.50 -9.16 1.18
N HIS A 495 10.45 -10.16 2.07
CA HIS A 495 10.20 -11.56 1.78
C HIS A 495 9.05 -12.07 2.65
N HIS A 496 7.83 -11.98 2.12
CA HIS A 496 6.60 -12.30 2.87
C HIS A 496 6.58 -13.72 3.46
N GLU A 497 7.30 -14.65 2.80
CA GLU A 497 7.41 -16.07 3.16
C GLU A 497 8.26 -16.30 4.42
N ALA A 498 9.13 -15.36 4.80
CA ALA A 498 9.88 -15.43 6.06
C ALA A 498 8.98 -15.30 7.30
N ALA A 499 7.73 -14.82 7.16
CA ALA A 499 6.78 -14.69 8.26
C ALA A 499 6.58 -16.00 9.03
N PHE A 500 6.45 -17.14 8.34
CA PHE A 500 6.07 -18.42 8.94
C PHE A 500 7.17 -19.02 9.84
N PRO A 501 8.45 -19.16 9.42
CA PRO A 501 9.50 -19.69 10.30
C PRO A 501 9.81 -18.74 11.48
N ILE A 502 9.70 -17.42 11.31
CA ILE A 502 9.86 -16.46 12.41
C ILE A 502 8.70 -16.60 13.41
N ALA A 503 7.47 -16.72 12.92
CA ALA A 503 6.27 -16.81 13.75
C ALA A 503 6.18 -18.09 14.58
N VAL A 504 6.56 -19.28 14.06
CA VAL A 504 6.55 -20.51 14.90
C VAL A 504 7.55 -20.44 16.05
N VAL A 505 8.73 -19.83 15.83
CA VAL A 505 9.73 -19.63 16.90
C VAL A 505 9.23 -18.60 17.91
N ALA A 506 8.68 -17.47 17.46
CA ALA A 506 8.09 -16.47 18.35
C ALA A 506 6.92 -17.06 19.18
N SER A 507 6.03 -17.81 18.54
CA SER A 507 4.89 -18.51 19.17
C SER A 507 5.33 -19.51 20.25
N GLY A 508 6.28 -20.40 19.95
CA GLY A 508 6.79 -21.36 20.94
C GLY A 508 7.60 -20.71 22.07
N ILE A 509 8.34 -19.63 21.80
CA ILE A 509 9.03 -18.87 22.86
C ILE A 509 8.02 -18.15 23.74
N TRP A 510 6.90 -17.67 23.20
CA TRP A 510 5.78 -17.10 23.96
C TRP A 510 5.07 -18.16 24.83
N GLU A 511 4.79 -19.36 24.30
CA GLU A 511 4.22 -20.48 25.07
C GLU A 511 5.10 -20.87 26.28
N LEU A 512 6.42 -20.72 26.18
CA LEU A 512 7.38 -21.05 27.26
C LEU A 512 7.76 -19.86 28.16
N HIS A 513 7.71 -18.63 27.64
CA HIS A 513 8.13 -17.40 28.34
C HIS A 513 7.14 -16.25 28.06
N PRO A 514 5.94 -16.23 28.70
CA PRO A 514 4.87 -15.28 28.38
C PRO A 514 5.27 -13.80 28.38
N ARG A 515 6.15 -13.40 29.32
CA ARG A 515 6.69 -12.03 29.42
C ARG A 515 7.45 -11.57 28.17
N VAL A 516 8.05 -12.49 27.40
CA VAL A 516 8.66 -12.17 26.10
C VAL A 516 7.56 -11.84 25.08
N GLY A 517 6.44 -12.55 25.13
CA GLY A 517 5.25 -12.28 24.31
C GLY A 517 4.61 -10.92 24.60
N ASP A 518 4.43 -10.57 25.87
CA ASP A 518 3.93 -9.25 26.27
C ASP A 518 4.84 -8.12 25.77
N LEU A 519 6.17 -8.33 25.81
CA LEU A 519 7.15 -7.40 25.23
C LEU A 519 7.10 -7.37 23.70
N ILE A 520 6.85 -8.51 23.02
CA ILE A 520 6.63 -8.55 21.56
C ILE A 520 5.40 -7.72 21.20
N LEU A 521 4.28 -7.87 21.92
CA LEU A 521 3.07 -7.06 21.73
C LEU A 521 3.35 -5.58 21.99
N ALA A 522 4.01 -5.23 23.11
CA ALA A 522 4.33 -3.84 23.42
C ALA A 522 5.19 -3.17 22.32
N HIS A 523 6.20 -3.88 21.80
CA HIS A 523 7.01 -3.40 20.68
C HIS A 523 6.23 -3.32 19.36
N LEU A 524 5.38 -4.32 19.07
CA LEU A 524 4.55 -4.36 17.86
C LEU A 524 3.55 -3.20 17.86
N HIS A 525 2.78 -3.05 18.94
CA HIS A 525 1.77 -2.00 19.08
C HIS A 525 2.37 -0.60 19.05
N LYS A 526 3.57 -0.41 19.63
CA LYS A 526 4.29 0.88 19.62
C LYS A 526 4.83 1.25 18.24
N LYS A 527 5.23 0.26 17.43
CA LYS A 527 5.72 0.48 16.06
C LYS A 527 4.62 0.49 15.00
N CYS A 528 3.50 -0.17 15.28
CA CYS A 528 2.41 -0.43 14.36
C CYS A 528 1.07 -0.35 15.12
N PRO A 529 0.54 0.86 15.41
CA PRO A 529 -0.70 1.03 16.18
C PRO A 529 -1.90 0.36 15.50
N TYR A 530 -1.84 0.20 14.17
CA TYR A 530 -2.80 -0.52 13.33
C TYR A 530 -2.95 -2.02 13.67
N SER A 531 -2.04 -2.60 14.47
CA SER A 531 -2.18 -3.96 15.01
C SER A 531 -3.11 -4.06 16.23
N VAL A 532 -3.46 -2.92 16.84
CA VAL A 532 -4.46 -2.76 17.92
C VAL A 532 -5.84 -2.33 17.37
N PRO A 533 -6.04 -2.38 16.04
CA PRO A 533 -6.97 -1.51 15.32
C PRO A 533 -7.14 -0.06 15.83
N PHE A 534 -6.08 0.55 16.37
CA PHE A 534 -6.10 1.94 16.82
C PHE A 534 -5.55 2.87 15.72
N TYR A 535 -6.27 3.95 15.45
CA TYR A 535 -5.83 5.06 14.60
C TYR A 535 -5.44 6.25 15.49
N PRO A 536 -4.14 6.62 15.57
CA PRO A 536 -3.71 7.77 16.36
C PRO A 536 -4.37 9.08 15.90
N ALA A 537 -5.05 9.73 16.83
CA ALA A 537 -5.59 11.08 16.68
C ALA A 537 -4.49 12.15 16.61
N PHE A 538 -4.65 13.13 15.73
CA PHE A 538 -3.87 14.38 15.79
C PHE A 538 -4.32 15.20 16.99
N LYS A 539 -3.40 15.88 17.68
CA LYS A 539 -3.74 16.71 18.84
C LYS A 539 -3.38 18.15 18.53
N GLU A 540 -4.35 19.05 18.64
CA GLU A 540 -4.11 20.49 18.49
C GLU A 540 -2.91 20.94 19.35
N GLY A 541 -1.99 21.68 18.74
CA GLY A 541 -0.74 22.09 19.37
C GLY A 541 0.42 21.08 19.33
N MET A 542 0.26 19.88 18.74
CA MET A 542 1.38 18.93 18.60
C MET A 542 2.19 19.16 17.31
N ALA A 543 3.50 18.89 17.37
CA ALA A 543 4.36 18.95 16.19
C ALA A 543 4.04 17.81 15.20
N LEU A 544 4.09 18.12 13.89
CA LEU A 544 3.79 17.17 12.83
C LEU A 544 4.75 15.95 12.83
N GLU A 545 6.03 16.16 13.17
CA GLU A 545 7.01 15.07 13.31
C GLU A 545 6.64 14.10 14.44
N ASP A 546 6.15 14.62 15.57
CA ASP A 546 5.72 13.79 16.70
C ASP A 546 4.43 13.03 16.36
N TYR A 547 3.51 13.63 15.60
CA TYR A 547 2.32 12.95 15.08
C TYR A 547 2.69 11.80 14.14
N GLN A 548 3.59 12.04 13.19
CA GLN A 548 4.14 11.00 12.31
C GLN A 548 4.85 9.90 13.10
N ARG A 549 5.54 10.24 14.18
CA ARG A 549 6.14 9.26 15.11
C ARG A 549 5.07 8.45 15.85
N MET A 550 3.93 9.03 16.25
CA MET A 550 2.79 8.28 16.82
C MET A 550 2.13 7.34 15.79
N LEU A 551 2.08 7.73 14.51
CA LEU A 551 1.64 6.87 13.40
C LEU A 551 2.64 5.74 13.06
N GLY A 552 3.86 5.79 13.61
CA GLY A 552 4.91 4.77 13.40
C GLY A 552 5.83 5.02 12.20
N TYR A 553 5.88 6.24 11.65
CA TYR A 553 6.87 6.63 10.64
C TYR A 553 8.27 6.72 11.28
N LYS A 554 9.30 6.35 10.51
CA LYS A 554 10.68 6.71 10.86
C LYS A 554 10.90 8.17 10.48
N VAL A 555 11.29 8.98 11.46
CA VAL A 555 11.80 10.34 11.26
C VAL A 555 13.28 10.32 11.62
N MET A 556 14.13 10.68 10.67
CA MET A 556 15.60 10.73 10.80
C MET A 556 16.05 12.11 10.32
N ASP A 557 16.69 12.91 11.18
CA ASP A 557 17.30 14.20 10.81
C ASP A 557 16.34 15.12 10.03
N CYS A 558 15.13 15.34 10.57
CA CYS A 558 14.01 16.07 9.97
C CYS A 558 13.54 15.55 8.58
N ARG A 559 13.89 14.31 8.21
CA ARG A 559 13.37 13.61 7.04
C ARG A 559 12.43 12.47 7.46
N VAL A 560 11.22 12.52 6.92
CA VAL A 560 10.19 11.50 7.13
C VAL A 560 10.36 10.38 6.10
N GLU A 561 10.17 9.14 6.52
CA GLU A 561 10.13 7.96 5.66
C GLU A 561 9.05 8.06 4.57
N GLN A 562 9.37 7.62 3.35
CA GLN A 562 8.42 7.58 2.24
C GLN A 562 7.26 6.61 2.48
N GLN A 563 6.07 6.98 2.01
CA GLN A 563 4.81 6.23 2.17
C GLN A 563 4.94 4.75 1.79
N ASP A 564 5.61 4.43 0.69
CA ASP A 564 5.80 3.05 0.23
C ASP A 564 6.70 2.21 1.14
N SER A 565 7.72 2.82 1.75
CA SER A 565 8.58 2.16 2.74
C SER A 565 7.82 1.89 4.03
N PHE A 566 7.13 2.93 4.53
CA PHE A 566 6.23 2.82 5.68
C PHE A 566 5.18 1.71 5.50
N LEU A 567 4.45 1.70 4.38
CA LEU A 567 3.43 0.69 4.09
C LEU A 567 4.02 -0.73 3.97
N LYS A 568 5.23 -0.89 3.42
CA LYS A 568 5.95 -2.18 3.39
C LYS A 568 6.29 -2.66 4.81
N ARG A 569 6.86 -1.79 5.66
CA ARG A 569 7.16 -2.11 7.08
C ARG A 569 5.91 -2.51 7.85
N MET A 570 4.82 -1.74 7.75
CA MET A 570 3.56 -2.05 8.43
C MET A 570 2.96 -3.37 7.92
N SER A 571 2.99 -3.62 6.61
CA SER A 571 2.51 -4.88 6.05
C SER A 571 3.36 -6.08 6.50
N GLY A 572 4.68 -5.93 6.60
CA GLY A 572 5.58 -6.95 7.15
C GLY A 572 5.28 -7.28 8.62
N MET A 573 5.14 -6.26 9.47
CA MET A 573 4.81 -6.43 10.90
C MET A 573 3.43 -7.07 11.10
N ILE A 574 2.40 -6.65 10.36
CA ILE A 574 1.05 -7.23 10.45
C ILE A 574 1.02 -8.67 9.91
N ARG A 575 1.79 -9.01 8.86
CA ARG A 575 1.94 -10.39 8.38
C ARG A 575 2.61 -11.29 9.42
N LEU A 576 3.66 -10.81 10.09
CA LEU A 576 4.29 -11.55 11.17
C LEU A 576 3.30 -11.80 12.32
N TYR A 577 2.53 -10.79 12.73
CA TYR A 577 1.50 -10.93 13.75
C TYR A 577 0.40 -11.93 13.35
N ALA A 578 -0.13 -11.81 12.12
CA ALA A 578 -1.09 -12.75 11.56
C ALA A 578 -0.54 -14.19 11.43
N ALA A 579 0.78 -14.35 11.26
CA ALA A 579 1.45 -15.64 11.30
C ALA A 579 1.58 -16.18 12.74
N ILE A 580 1.89 -15.34 13.74
CA ILE A 580 2.00 -15.76 15.15
C ILE A 580 0.65 -16.29 15.67
N ILE A 581 -0.47 -15.60 15.38
CA ILE A 581 -1.79 -16.00 15.90
C ILE A 581 -2.38 -17.28 15.26
N GLN A 582 -1.81 -17.77 14.15
CA GLN A 582 -2.25 -19.02 13.49
C GLN A 582 -1.26 -20.19 13.63
N LEU A 583 0.00 -19.92 13.97
CA LEU A 583 1.04 -20.95 14.03
C LEU A 583 1.37 -21.34 15.46
N ARG A 584 1.57 -22.64 15.68
CA ARG A 584 2.05 -23.23 16.94
C ARG A 584 3.40 -23.91 16.75
N TRP A 585 4.20 -23.98 17.81
CA TRP A 585 5.40 -24.78 17.83
C TRP A 585 5.07 -26.30 17.85
N PRO A 586 5.52 -27.10 16.87
CA PRO A 586 5.05 -28.49 16.73
C PRO A 586 5.71 -29.49 17.68
N TYR A 587 6.82 -29.12 18.33
CA TYR A 587 7.59 -30.02 19.21
C TYR A 587 7.18 -29.93 20.70
N GLY A 588 6.04 -29.32 21.02
CA GLY A 588 5.48 -29.26 22.38
C GLY A 588 4.42 -30.33 22.65
N ASN A 589 4.12 -30.59 23.92
CA ASN A 589 3.17 -31.63 24.39
C ASN A 589 1.67 -31.35 24.08
N ARG A 590 1.35 -30.52 23.08
CA ARG A 590 -0.02 -30.14 22.68
C ARG A 590 -0.14 -30.01 21.16
N GLN A 591 -0.42 -31.14 20.50
CA GLN A 591 -0.55 -31.21 19.05
C GLN A 591 -1.89 -30.66 18.55
N GLU A 592 -1.87 -29.42 18.06
CA GLU A 592 -2.89 -28.84 17.18
C GLU A 592 -2.22 -27.68 16.41
N VAL A 593 -2.31 -27.67 15.07
CA VAL A 593 -1.57 -26.74 14.18
C VAL A 593 -2.54 -26.05 13.22
N CYS A 594 -2.81 -24.76 13.46
CA CYS A 594 -3.92 -24.03 12.84
C CYS A 594 -3.59 -23.42 11.45
N GLY A 595 -3.18 -24.25 10.49
CA GLY A 595 -3.06 -23.83 9.10
C GLY A 595 -4.43 -23.53 8.46
N ASN A 596 -4.61 -22.29 7.97
CA ASN A 596 -5.91 -21.71 7.58
C ASN A 596 -6.89 -21.58 8.79
N ALA A 597 -6.40 -20.94 9.88
CA ALA A 597 -7.09 -20.86 11.16
C ALA A 597 -8.49 -20.24 11.09
N LEU A 598 -8.61 -18.97 10.68
CA LEU A 598 -9.84 -18.19 10.87
C LEU A 598 -11.03 -18.76 10.09
N MET A 599 -10.82 -19.19 8.84
CA MET A 599 -11.87 -19.81 8.04
C MET A 599 -12.30 -21.16 8.62
N LYS A 600 -11.36 -22.02 9.06
CA LYS A 600 -11.70 -23.34 9.64
C LYS A 600 -12.35 -23.24 11.02
N GLN A 601 -11.95 -22.24 11.82
CA GLN A 601 -12.41 -22.04 13.20
C GLN A 601 -13.77 -21.32 13.28
N TYR A 602 -14.01 -20.33 12.42
CA TYR A 602 -15.21 -19.48 12.48
C TYR A 602 -16.16 -19.64 11.28
N GLN A 603 -15.72 -20.31 10.21
CA GLN A 603 -16.53 -20.81 9.10
C GLN A 603 -17.54 -19.78 8.57
N VAL A 604 -18.85 -20.03 8.73
CA VAL A 604 -19.94 -19.16 8.28
C VAL A 604 -19.80 -17.72 8.79
N GLN A 605 -19.35 -17.52 10.03
CA GLN A 605 -19.19 -16.17 10.60
C GLN A 605 -18.03 -15.40 9.93
N PHE A 606 -16.99 -16.11 9.50
CA PHE A 606 -15.90 -15.50 8.73
C PHE A 606 -16.38 -15.08 7.34
N TRP A 607 -17.16 -15.92 6.65
CA TRP A 607 -17.75 -15.56 5.35
C TRP A 607 -18.70 -14.36 5.44
N LYS A 608 -19.52 -14.27 6.49
CA LYS A 608 -20.37 -13.09 6.75
C LYS A 608 -19.56 -11.80 6.92
N MET A 609 -18.39 -11.87 7.58
CA MET A 609 -17.46 -10.74 7.67
C MET A 609 -16.83 -10.38 6.31
N ILE A 610 -16.48 -11.37 5.48
CA ILE A 610 -15.96 -11.13 4.12
C ILE A 610 -17.00 -10.44 3.22
N LEU A 611 -18.26 -10.85 3.29
CA LEU A 611 -19.37 -10.20 2.58
C LEU A 611 -19.58 -8.75 3.06
N LEU A 612 -19.63 -8.53 4.38
CA LEU A 612 -19.73 -7.18 4.96
C LEU A 612 -18.59 -6.25 4.51
N ILE A 613 -17.36 -6.75 4.41
CA ILE A 613 -16.21 -5.97 3.91
C ILE A 613 -16.43 -5.60 2.42
N LYS A 614 -16.90 -6.54 1.60
CA LYS A 614 -17.15 -6.34 0.17
C LYS A 614 -18.32 -5.38 -0.12
N GLU A 615 -19.37 -5.42 0.69
CA GLU A 615 -20.64 -4.74 0.42
C GLU A 615 -20.72 -3.38 1.14
N ASP A 616 -20.47 -3.34 2.45
CA ASP A 616 -20.60 -2.12 3.26
C ASP A 616 -19.32 -1.29 3.34
N TYR A 617 -18.15 -1.93 3.24
CA TYR A 617 -16.86 -1.29 3.54
C TYR A 617 -16.07 -0.88 2.28
N PHE A 618 -16.19 -1.62 1.17
CA PHE A 618 -15.59 -1.22 -0.10
C PHE A 618 -16.07 0.15 -0.60
N PRO A 619 -17.37 0.49 -0.62
CA PRO A 619 -17.82 1.83 -1.04
C PRO A 619 -17.26 2.96 -0.17
N ARG A 620 -17.04 2.70 1.12
CA ARG A 620 -16.44 3.66 2.07
C ARG A 620 -14.97 3.91 1.76
N ILE A 621 -14.23 2.87 1.36
CA ILE A 621 -12.84 3.00 0.89
C ILE A 621 -12.81 3.72 -0.47
N GLU A 622 -13.70 3.38 -1.40
CA GLU A 622 -13.79 4.01 -2.72
C GLU A 622 -14.08 5.52 -2.63
N ALA A 623 -14.92 5.95 -1.67
CA ALA A 623 -15.25 7.36 -1.44
C ALA A 623 -14.10 8.20 -0.82
N ILE A 624 -13.17 7.58 -0.08
CA ILE A 624 -12.09 8.28 0.63
C ILE A 624 -10.75 8.18 -0.14
N THR A 625 -10.58 7.17 -0.99
CA THR A 625 -9.31 6.88 -1.67
C THR A 625 -9.18 7.67 -2.97
N SER A 626 -8.18 8.56 -3.05
CA SER A 626 -7.86 9.26 -4.30
C SER A 626 -7.41 8.30 -5.40
N SER A 627 -7.72 8.62 -6.66
CA SER A 627 -7.46 7.75 -7.82
C SER A 627 -6.01 7.27 -7.93
N GLY A 628 -5.04 8.10 -7.55
CA GLY A 628 -3.62 7.75 -7.53
C GLY A 628 -3.19 6.73 -6.46
N GLN A 629 -4.04 6.43 -5.47
CA GLN A 629 -3.75 5.50 -4.36
C GLN A 629 -4.61 4.20 -4.41
N MET A 630 -5.50 4.08 -5.39
CA MET A 630 -6.47 2.99 -5.52
C MET A 630 -5.85 1.59 -5.69
N GLY A 631 -4.56 1.50 -6.04
CA GLY A 631 -3.86 0.23 -6.28
C GLY A 631 -3.79 -0.72 -5.07
N SER A 632 -3.93 -0.22 -3.83
CA SER A 632 -4.05 -1.09 -2.65
C SER A 632 -5.46 -1.66 -2.49
N PHE A 633 -6.48 -0.85 -2.75
CA PHE A 633 -7.87 -1.27 -2.72
C PHE A 633 -8.20 -2.30 -3.83
N ILE A 634 -7.75 -2.06 -5.07
CA ILE A 634 -7.97 -2.97 -6.21
C ILE A 634 -7.41 -4.37 -5.91
N ARG A 635 -6.24 -4.48 -5.26
CA ARG A 635 -5.64 -5.77 -4.88
C ARG A 635 -6.46 -6.50 -3.81
N LEU A 636 -7.06 -5.78 -2.85
CA LEU A 636 -7.96 -6.36 -1.85
C LEU A 636 -9.27 -6.85 -2.51
N LYS A 637 -9.85 -6.05 -3.40
CA LYS A 637 -11.06 -6.36 -4.18
C LYS A 637 -10.88 -7.65 -4.99
N GLN A 638 -9.84 -7.71 -5.83
CA GLN A 638 -9.49 -8.90 -6.62
C GLN A 638 -9.18 -10.15 -5.78
N PHE A 639 -8.65 -9.98 -4.56
CA PHE A 639 -8.39 -11.09 -3.65
C PHE A 639 -9.69 -11.67 -3.06
N LEU A 640 -10.57 -10.81 -2.53
CA LEU A 640 -11.84 -11.26 -1.95
C LEU A 640 -12.81 -11.80 -3.00
N GLU A 641 -12.86 -11.20 -4.19
CA GLU A 641 -13.64 -11.71 -5.33
C GLU A 641 -13.24 -13.14 -5.71
N LYS A 642 -11.93 -13.42 -5.79
CA LYS A 642 -11.43 -14.79 -6.05
C LYS A 642 -11.77 -15.75 -4.93
N CYS A 643 -11.61 -15.37 -3.66
CA CYS A 643 -11.93 -16.23 -2.53
C CYS A 643 -13.44 -16.58 -2.49
N LEU A 644 -14.31 -15.60 -2.75
CA LEU A 644 -15.77 -15.81 -2.83
C LEU A 644 -16.16 -16.71 -4.02
N GLN A 645 -15.55 -16.51 -5.20
CA GLN A 645 -15.78 -17.36 -6.38
C GLN A 645 -15.40 -18.83 -6.14
N HIS A 646 -14.29 -19.08 -5.45
CA HIS A 646 -13.78 -20.44 -5.22
C HIS A 646 -14.30 -21.08 -3.93
N LYS A 647 -15.05 -20.33 -3.10
CA LYS A 647 -15.53 -20.72 -1.75
C LYS A 647 -14.41 -21.17 -0.79
N GLU A 648 -13.16 -20.81 -1.09
CA GLU A 648 -11.96 -21.15 -0.34
C GLU A 648 -11.01 -19.95 -0.26
N ILE A 649 -10.31 -19.81 0.87
CA ILE A 649 -9.16 -18.92 1.00
C ILE A 649 -7.88 -19.75 0.81
N PRO A 650 -7.07 -19.45 -0.22
CA PRO A 650 -5.89 -20.25 -0.55
C PRO A 650 -4.85 -20.18 0.58
N VAL A 651 -4.20 -21.32 0.85
CA VAL A 651 -3.12 -21.41 1.83
C VAL A 651 -2.00 -20.42 1.47
N PRO A 652 -1.49 -19.61 2.42
CA PRO A 652 -0.44 -18.63 2.15
C PRO A 652 0.81 -19.26 1.53
N LYS A 653 1.39 -18.58 0.53
CA LYS A 653 2.70 -18.94 -0.03
C LYS A 653 3.77 -18.82 1.07
N GLY A 654 4.68 -19.80 1.12
CA GLY A 654 5.68 -19.92 2.20
C GLY A 654 5.21 -20.65 3.47
N PHE A 655 3.97 -21.16 3.52
CA PHE A 655 3.50 -21.93 4.70
C PHE A 655 4.34 -23.20 4.91
N LEU A 656 4.70 -23.49 6.18
CA LEU A 656 5.61 -24.59 6.54
C LEU A 656 4.95 -25.96 6.36
N THR A 657 5.44 -26.72 5.39
CA THR A 657 4.90 -28.03 4.98
C THR A 657 5.42 -29.19 5.85
N SER A 658 4.75 -30.34 5.75
CA SER A 658 5.22 -31.60 6.35
C SER A 658 6.50 -32.17 5.70
N SER A 659 7.06 -31.54 4.66
CA SER A 659 8.43 -31.83 4.19
C SER A 659 9.46 -30.99 4.95
N PHE A 660 9.22 -29.69 5.11
CA PHE A 660 10.09 -28.77 5.88
C PHE A 660 10.37 -29.27 7.31
N TRP A 661 9.38 -29.83 8.00
CA TRP A 661 9.55 -30.36 9.37
C TRP A 661 10.27 -31.73 9.45
N ARG A 662 10.55 -32.37 8.31
CA ARG A 662 11.30 -33.65 8.20
C ARG A 662 12.71 -33.47 7.62
N SER A 663 13.06 -32.26 7.20
CA SER A 663 14.41 -31.79 6.82
C SER A 663 15.03 -30.96 7.93
#